data_AF-A0A6A6RBF7-F1
#
_entry.id   AF-A0A6A6RBF7-F1
#
_cell.length_a   1.000
_cell.length_b   1.000
_cell.length_c   1.000
_cell.angle_alpha   90.00
_cell.angle_beta   90.00
_cell.angle_gamma   90.00
#
_symmetry.space_group_name_H-M   'P 1'
#
loop_
_entity.id
_entity.type
_entity.pdbx_description
1 polymer ?
#
loop_
_entity_poly.entity_id
_entity_poly.type
_entity_poly.pdbx_seq_one_letter_code
_entity_poly.pdbx_strand_id
1 'polypeptide(L)'
;MRLLHPESDWTAVPMAAAEMPRVMKLACRTLAEVRCFPVVFAAQPTASCCQLLVAAPSLSAGAEPLARSDGTITVNGFIRTVRKQKRVAFAAIGDGSSLQPLQAVLSPEQAEGLSTGTAVSITGVWKESPSGKEQSHEIHAENVRILGDNDATTYPLQKKYHSTEFLRTLPHLRPRLPVNSLLLRLRSHVIARLTHFFSEQDFVQTHPPIITSSDCEGAGEVFTVSLEPTASNGHKKDAPSPPSPRDDLFFHSPKYLTVSSQLHLEALAQSAGKVWTLSPTFRAEKSDTPRHLSEFYMLEAEVAFVEDLAQVMDLVEGMLRDVARGLQTSRVGDELLQARKSYSNEEAENSEVTHDVLARRWQSLVDGPWPRITFADAIQTLQRAVGEGKTQFEFEPSHKSGLQAEHEKFLAETVGQGGPVFVTDYPRDLKPFYMAQSTNSPKDSTTGTIDARPTAACFDLLVPELCELAGGSMREHRLPQLLENMDAHGLRKALGSSSEDSTSEGSLQCYESLPPNFSLSANMVAGAFAGIAEHSVMYPIDLLKTRMQVVNPSPTAVYTGISNAVVTISRVEGFRTLWKGLSSVVLGAGPAHAVYFASYEAVKHAMGGNEGGHEEHHPLAAAVSGAAATIASDALMNPFDVIKQRMQLHGSVYRSFGQCAKSVFRKEGFTAFYVSYPTTLCMTVPFTALQFTAYESISKSINPTGRYDPYTHCTAGGLAGGLAAGLTTPLDVIKTLLQTRGNATEPELRNVSGLWQAAAIIKRREGYRGFFRGLKPRIITTMPSTAICWSAYEMAKAFFIARNEVQR
;
A
#
# COMPACT_ATOMS: atom_id res chain seq x y z
N MET A 1 -28.91 -51.50 -10.52
CA MET A 1 -28.75 -52.96 -10.71
C MET A 1 -27.68 -53.42 -9.71
N ARG A 2 -28.10 -54.19 -8.70
CA ARG A 2 -27.35 -54.97 -7.69
C ARG A 2 -26.20 -54.32 -6.88
N LEU A 3 -26.51 -54.13 -5.59
CA LEU A 3 -25.62 -54.12 -4.41
C LEU A 3 -24.69 -55.34 -4.36
N LEU A 4 -23.51 -55.20 -3.74
CA LEU A 4 -22.93 -56.18 -2.80
C LEU A 4 -21.86 -55.52 -1.90
N HIS A 5 -21.91 -55.95 -0.64
CA HIS A 5 -21.15 -55.54 0.55
C HIS A 5 -19.77 -56.25 0.64
N PRO A 6 -18.91 -55.90 1.63
CA PRO A 6 -17.46 -56.11 1.70
C PRO A 6 -17.07 -57.42 2.41
N GLU A 7 -15.80 -57.85 2.22
CA GLU A 7 -14.92 -58.52 3.19
C GLU A 7 -13.67 -59.04 2.46
N SER A 8 -12.46 -58.72 2.96
CA SER A 8 -11.32 -59.65 3.16
C SER A 8 -9.98 -58.92 3.30
N ASP A 9 -9.44 -58.96 4.53
CA ASP A 9 -8.05 -59.21 4.91
C ASP A 9 -6.91 -58.85 3.94
N TRP A 10 -6.21 -57.75 4.25
CA TRP A 10 -4.86 -57.51 3.73
C TRP A 10 -3.83 -58.25 4.58
N THR A 11 -3.56 -59.51 4.23
CA THR A 11 -2.33 -60.20 4.65
C THR A 11 -1.12 -59.56 3.94
N ALA A 12 -0.17 -59.07 4.72
CA ALA A 12 1.08 -58.49 4.24
C ALA A 12 1.93 -59.52 3.47
N VAL A 13 2.29 -59.20 2.22
CA VAL A 13 3.33 -59.88 1.45
C VAL A 13 4.65 -59.10 1.64
N PRO A 14 5.75 -59.71 2.09
CA PRO A 14 7.02 -59.01 2.22
C PRO A 14 7.70 -58.88 0.84
N MET A 15 7.79 -57.66 0.31
CA MET A 15 8.58 -57.38 -0.89
C MET A 15 10.09 -57.49 -0.60
N ALA A 16 10.79 -58.24 -1.44
CA ALA A 16 12.23 -58.45 -1.41
C ALA A 16 13.01 -57.13 -1.64
N ALA A 17 14.07 -56.94 -0.86
CA ALA A 17 14.92 -55.74 -0.75
C ALA A 17 15.74 -55.35 -2.01
N ALA A 18 15.40 -55.85 -3.20
CA ALA A 18 16.24 -55.72 -4.40
C ALA A 18 15.95 -54.45 -5.25
N GLU A 19 14.77 -53.84 -5.15
CA GLU A 19 14.34 -52.75 -6.05
C GLU A 19 14.24 -51.36 -5.41
N MET A 20 15.07 -51.05 -4.42
CA MET A 20 15.04 -49.74 -3.77
C MET A 20 15.95 -48.74 -4.53
N PRO A 21 15.42 -47.58 -5.02
CA PRO A 21 16.19 -46.58 -5.78
C PRO A 21 17.40 -46.05 -5.01
N ARG A 22 18.50 -45.75 -5.72
CA ARG A 22 19.78 -45.29 -5.12
C ARG A 22 19.63 -44.10 -4.15
N VAL A 23 18.68 -43.20 -4.40
CA VAL A 23 18.40 -42.04 -3.53
C VAL A 23 17.81 -42.47 -2.18
N MET A 24 16.95 -43.49 -2.18
CA MET A 24 16.33 -44.03 -0.97
C MET A 24 17.34 -44.85 -0.14
N LYS A 25 18.28 -45.55 -0.80
CA LYS A 25 19.42 -46.19 -0.12
C LYS A 25 20.38 -45.19 0.50
N LEU A 26 20.55 -44.01 -0.12
CA LEU A 26 21.34 -42.92 0.44
C LEU A 26 20.61 -42.31 1.65
N ALA A 27 19.32 -41.99 1.53
CA ALA A 27 18.50 -41.48 2.62
C ALA A 27 18.43 -42.46 3.82
N CYS A 28 18.28 -43.76 3.58
CA CYS A 28 18.31 -44.76 4.65
C CYS A 28 19.71 -44.94 5.27
N ARG A 29 20.80 -44.75 4.51
CA ARG A 29 22.17 -44.73 5.09
C ARG A 29 22.40 -43.47 5.92
N THR A 30 21.96 -42.31 5.46
CA THR A 30 22.07 -41.06 6.22
C THR A 30 21.19 -41.10 7.48
N LEU A 31 19.98 -41.68 7.41
CA LEU A 31 19.10 -41.85 8.57
C LEU A 31 19.60 -42.93 9.55
N ALA A 32 20.29 -43.96 9.08
CA ALA A 32 20.90 -44.99 9.94
C ALA A 32 22.19 -44.51 10.63
N GLU A 33 22.86 -43.48 10.09
CA GLU A 33 24.03 -42.83 10.73
C GLU A 33 23.64 -41.70 11.70
N VAL A 34 22.39 -41.22 11.67
CA VAL A 34 21.81 -40.46 12.79
C VAL A 34 21.51 -41.43 13.92
N ARG A 35 22.56 -41.83 14.64
CA ARG A 35 22.38 -42.28 16.02
C ARG A 35 21.73 -41.12 16.75
N CYS A 36 20.44 -41.25 17.07
CA CYS A 36 19.83 -40.57 18.20
C CYS A 36 20.66 -40.98 19.43
N PHE A 37 21.72 -40.24 19.71
CA PHE A 37 22.30 -40.23 21.04
C PHE A 37 21.17 -39.75 21.96
N PRO A 38 20.74 -40.51 22.97
CA PRO A 38 20.14 -39.89 24.12
C PRO A 38 21.26 -39.02 24.68
N VAL A 39 21.25 -37.74 24.35
CA VAL A 39 22.08 -36.76 25.06
C VAL A 39 21.44 -36.66 26.44
N VAL A 40 21.73 -37.63 27.30
CA VAL A 40 21.67 -37.46 28.74
C VAL A 40 22.81 -36.49 29.02
N PHE A 41 22.52 -35.20 28.96
CA PHE A 41 23.38 -34.23 29.63
C PHE A 41 23.41 -34.68 31.09
N ALA A 42 24.54 -35.21 31.53
CA ALA A 42 24.86 -35.34 32.95
C ALA A 42 25.11 -33.94 33.55
N ALA A 43 24.18 -33.02 33.32
CA ALA A 43 24.10 -31.76 34.04
C ALA A 43 23.55 -32.11 35.43
N GLN A 44 24.17 -31.55 36.47
CA GLN A 44 23.60 -31.60 37.81
C GLN A 44 22.14 -31.13 37.75
N PRO A 45 21.18 -31.78 38.43
CA PRO A 45 19.79 -31.36 38.40
C PRO A 45 19.69 -29.93 38.96
N THR A 46 19.43 -28.97 38.08
CA THR A 46 19.23 -27.56 38.45
C THR A 46 17.74 -27.28 38.49
N ALA A 47 17.26 -26.77 39.62
CA ALA A 47 15.87 -26.34 39.75
C ALA A 47 15.70 -24.92 39.17
N SER A 48 14.61 -24.70 38.43
CA SER A 48 14.20 -23.34 38.07
C SER A 48 13.60 -22.62 39.27
N CYS A 49 13.69 -21.28 39.30
CA CYS A 49 13.07 -20.47 40.37
C CYS A 49 11.58 -20.78 40.49
N CYS A 50 10.90 -20.94 39.35
CA CYS A 50 9.48 -21.24 39.34
C CYS A 50 9.13 -22.59 39.97
N GLN A 51 9.87 -23.66 39.65
CA GLN A 51 9.61 -24.98 40.25
C GLN A 51 9.65 -24.94 41.77
N LEU A 52 10.61 -24.20 42.35
CA LEU A 52 10.75 -24.07 43.80
C LEU A 52 9.65 -23.22 44.43
N LEU A 53 9.30 -22.10 43.78
CA LEU A 53 8.23 -21.22 44.25
C LEU A 53 6.84 -21.90 44.20
N VAL A 54 6.59 -22.76 43.21
CA VAL A 54 5.34 -23.52 43.07
C VAL A 54 5.31 -24.74 43.98
N ALA A 55 6.43 -25.40 44.24
CA ALA A 55 6.50 -26.56 45.13
C ALA A 55 6.42 -26.18 46.62
N ALA A 56 6.65 -24.91 46.97
CA ALA A 56 6.62 -24.39 48.35
C ALA A 56 5.34 -24.70 49.17
N PRO A 57 4.11 -24.77 48.61
CA PRO A 57 2.92 -25.18 49.37
C PRO A 57 2.72 -26.71 49.44
N SER A 58 3.36 -27.50 48.57
CA SER A 58 3.07 -28.94 48.35
C SER A 58 4.21 -29.89 48.73
N LEU A 59 5.38 -29.38 49.10
CA LEU A 59 6.52 -30.18 49.58
C LEU A 59 6.33 -30.77 50.99
N SER A 60 5.16 -30.60 51.62
CA SER A 60 4.83 -31.21 52.92
C SER A 60 4.37 -32.68 52.83
N ALA A 61 4.20 -33.26 51.64
CA ALA A 61 3.94 -34.70 51.49
C ALA A 61 4.38 -35.28 50.14
N GLY A 62 5.59 -35.86 50.08
CA GLY A 62 5.86 -37.03 49.21
C GLY A 62 6.38 -36.82 47.78
N ALA A 63 6.89 -35.64 47.38
CA ALA A 63 7.54 -35.46 46.08
C ALA A 63 9.09 -35.46 46.21
N GLU A 64 9.78 -36.47 45.64
CA GLU A 64 11.25 -36.57 45.57
C GLU A 64 11.76 -36.71 44.10
N PRO A 65 12.96 -36.21 43.72
CA PRO A 65 13.72 -35.14 44.38
C PRO A 65 14.23 -34.08 43.37
N LEU A 66 13.87 -32.81 43.58
CA LEU A 66 14.66 -31.68 43.07
C LEU A 66 15.95 -31.49 43.90
N ALA A 67 16.00 -32.11 45.09
CA ALA A 67 17.14 -32.10 45.99
C ALA A 67 18.14 -33.20 45.62
N ARG A 68 19.43 -32.93 45.85
CA ARG A 68 20.47 -33.95 45.79
C ARG A 68 20.27 -34.95 46.95
N SER A 69 20.99 -36.08 46.91
CA SER A 69 20.99 -37.08 47.99
C SER A 69 21.39 -36.53 49.37
N ASP A 70 21.94 -35.32 49.41
CA ASP A 70 22.34 -34.57 50.61
C ASP A 70 21.29 -33.51 51.05
N GLY A 71 20.15 -33.40 50.36
CA GLY A 71 19.08 -32.44 50.66
C GLY A 71 19.30 -31.02 50.09
N THR A 72 20.39 -30.79 49.34
CA THR A 72 20.69 -29.47 48.75
C THR A 72 20.10 -29.31 47.35
N ILE A 73 19.81 -28.07 46.97
CA ILE A 73 19.30 -27.68 45.65
C ILE A 73 20.25 -26.71 44.96
N THR A 74 20.35 -26.79 43.63
CA THR A 74 21.14 -25.86 42.81
C THR A 74 20.22 -25.04 41.92
N VAL A 75 20.36 -23.71 41.96
CA VAL A 75 19.64 -22.76 41.12
C VAL A 75 20.62 -21.93 40.30
N ASN A 76 20.34 -21.79 39.01
CA ASN A 76 21.09 -20.92 38.11
C ASN A 76 20.20 -19.74 37.71
N GLY A 77 20.78 -18.53 37.65
CA GLY A 77 20.04 -17.36 37.21
C GLY A 77 20.87 -16.10 37.26
N PHE A 78 20.19 -14.96 37.17
CA PHE A 78 20.79 -13.64 37.25
C PHE A 78 20.39 -12.96 38.56
N ILE A 79 21.35 -12.27 39.18
CA ILE A 79 21.09 -11.44 40.35
C ILE A 79 20.20 -10.27 39.94
N ARG A 80 18.98 -10.22 40.46
CA ARG A 80 18.07 -9.07 40.30
C ARG A 80 18.41 -7.95 41.27
N THR A 81 18.70 -8.31 42.51
CA THR A 81 19.16 -7.38 43.55
C THR A 81 20.06 -8.10 44.53
N VAL A 82 20.99 -7.38 45.14
CA VAL A 82 21.81 -7.88 46.25
C VAL A 82 21.85 -6.83 47.35
N ARG A 83 21.62 -7.25 48.60
CA ARG A 83 21.67 -6.41 49.80
C ARG A 83 22.70 -7.00 50.75
N LYS A 84 23.81 -6.29 50.97
CA LYS A 84 24.89 -6.74 51.85
C LYS A 84 24.76 -6.05 53.22
N GLN A 85 24.66 -6.82 54.29
CA GLN A 85 24.68 -6.33 55.67
C GLN A 85 25.94 -6.83 56.39
N LYS A 86 26.19 -6.35 57.62
CA LYS A 86 27.42 -6.68 58.37
C LYS A 86 27.65 -8.17 58.62
N ARG A 87 26.58 -8.97 58.74
CA ARG A 87 26.66 -10.40 59.10
C ARG A 87 26.02 -11.36 58.10
N VAL A 88 25.26 -10.81 57.14
CA VAL A 88 24.46 -11.59 56.19
C VAL A 88 24.25 -10.77 54.94
N ALA A 89 24.11 -11.43 53.80
CA ALA A 89 23.70 -10.83 52.55
C ALA A 89 22.48 -11.54 52.00
N PHE A 90 21.64 -10.79 51.28
CA PHE A 90 20.45 -11.31 50.63
C PHE A 90 20.54 -11.04 49.13
N ALA A 91 20.46 -12.09 48.33
CA ALA A 91 20.41 -11.99 46.87
C ALA A 91 19.03 -12.43 46.36
N ALA A 92 18.43 -11.64 45.47
CA ALA A 92 17.24 -12.03 44.73
C ALA A 92 17.66 -12.57 43.36
N ILE A 93 17.34 -13.82 43.06
CA ILE A 93 17.76 -14.53 41.85
C ILE A 93 16.56 -14.70 40.93
N GLY A 94 16.74 -14.37 39.65
CA GLY A 94 15.74 -14.60 38.62
C GLY A 94 16.34 -15.30 37.41
N ASP A 95 15.66 -16.33 36.93
CA ASP A 95 16.01 -17.10 35.73
C ASP A 95 15.04 -16.85 34.55
N GLY A 96 14.02 -16.00 34.76
CA GLY A 96 12.97 -15.70 33.78
C GLY A 96 11.78 -16.65 33.80
N SER A 97 11.83 -17.73 34.60
CA SER A 97 10.74 -18.71 34.71
C SER A 97 9.51 -18.20 35.49
N SER A 98 9.72 -17.18 36.35
CA SER A 98 8.71 -16.58 37.24
C SER A 98 8.87 -15.06 37.35
N LEU A 99 7.75 -14.36 37.56
CA LEU A 99 7.72 -12.96 37.95
C LEU A 99 8.43 -12.75 39.28
N GLN A 100 8.19 -13.62 40.26
CA GLN A 100 8.81 -13.52 41.59
C GLN A 100 10.25 -14.04 41.56
N PRO A 101 11.22 -13.32 42.14
CA PRO A 101 12.57 -13.84 42.32
C PRO A 101 12.62 -14.82 43.49
N LEU A 102 13.61 -15.70 43.45
CA LEU A 102 13.97 -16.55 44.58
C LEU A 102 14.95 -15.80 45.50
N GLN A 103 14.72 -15.83 46.82
CA GLN A 103 15.65 -15.25 47.79
C GLN A 103 16.72 -16.26 48.18
N ALA A 104 17.99 -15.84 48.15
CA ALA A 104 19.12 -16.55 48.73
C ALA A 104 19.75 -15.75 49.88
N VAL A 105 20.02 -16.44 50.98
CA VAL A 105 20.73 -15.97 52.16
C VAL A 105 22.19 -16.41 52.04
N LEU A 106 23.10 -15.43 52.07
CA LEU A 106 24.52 -15.58 51.82
C LEU A 106 25.34 -15.04 53.00
N SER A 107 26.57 -15.53 53.19
CA SER A 107 27.57 -14.83 53.99
C SER A 107 28.09 -13.58 53.24
N PRO A 108 28.65 -12.58 53.94
CA PRO A 108 29.28 -11.44 53.28
C PRO A 108 30.39 -11.83 52.29
N GLU A 109 31.17 -12.90 52.57
CA GLU A 109 32.21 -13.40 51.66
C GLU A 109 31.59 -14.04 50.40
N GLN A 110 30.52 -14.84 50.55
CA GLN A 110 29.82 -15.45 49.42
C GLN A 110 29.15 -14.41 48.50
N ALA A 111 28.83 -13.23 49.04
CA ALA A 111 28.23 -12.14 48.28
C ALA A 111 29.28 -11.19 47.66
N GLU A 112 30.57 -11.44 47.84
CA GLU A 112 31.63 -10.67 47.20
C GLU A 112 31.55 -10.80 45.66
N GLY A 113 31.80 -9.72 44.93
CA GLY A 113 31.67 -9.70 43.46
C GLY A 113 30.22 -9.72 42.91
N LEU A 114 29.20 -10.07 43.71
CA LEU A 114 27.82 -10.05 43.24
C LEU A 114 27.30 -8.63 43.02
N SER A 115 26.69 -8.41 41.86
CA SER A 115 26.06 -7.17 41.43
C SER A 115 24.77 -7.47 40.66
N THR A 116 23.89 -6.46 40.46
CA THR A 116 22.69 -6.64 39.63
C THR A 116 23.10 -7.01 38.21
N GLY A 117 22.57 -8.10 37.66
CA GLY A 117 22.88 -8.61 36.32
C GLY A 117 23.97 -9.70 36.30
N THR A 118 24.68 -9.96 37.41
CA THR A 118 25.66 -11.07 37.50
C THR A 118 24.97 -12.42 37.29
N ALA A 119 25.55 -13.27 36.45
CA ALA A 119 25.09 -14.65 36.27
C ALA A 119 25.71 -15.55 37.35
N VAL A 120 24.87 -16.32 38.05
CA VAL A 120 25.29 -17.12 39.21
C VAL A 120 24.71 -18.53 39.18
N SER A 121 25.43 -19.44 39.84
CA SER A 121 24.96 -20.76 40.26
C SER A 121 25.04 -20.82 41.78
N ILE A 122 23.92 -21.05 42.45
CA ILE A 122 23.83 -21.08 43.91
C ILE A 122 23.35 -22.46 44.32
N THR A 123 24.15 -23.13 45.16
CA THR A 123 23.82 -24.42 45.76
C THR A 123 23.63 -24.24 47.26
N GLY A 124 22.54 -24.78 47.82
CA GLY A 124 22.25 -24.67 49.24
C GLY A 124 20.97 -25.35 49.66
N VAL A 125 20.54 -25.12 50.90
CA VAL A 125 19.36 -25.77 51.49
C VAL A 125 18.12 -24.89 51.32
N TRP A 126 17.03 -25.46 50.79
CA TRP A 126 15.73 -24.81 50.72
C TRP A 126 15.04 -24.85 52.09
N LYS A 127 14.77 -23.69 52.68
CA LYS A 127 14.15 -23.59 54.01
C LYS A 127 12.96 -22.63 54.02
N GLU A 128 12.00 -22.91 54.90
CA GLU A 128 10.94 -21.96 55.22
C GLU A 128 11.55 -20.66 55.77
N SER A 129 11.02 -19.53 55.31
CA SER A 129 11.41 -18.23 55.84
C SER A 129 10.82 -18.01 57.24
N PRO A 130 11.47 -17.21 58.10
CA PRO A 130 10.95 -16.88 59.43
C PRO A 130 9.53 -16.29 59.37
N SER A 131 8.73 -16.56 60.41
CA SER A 131 7.34 -16.11 60.52
C SER A 131 7.21 -14.59 60.32
N GLY A 132 6.25 -14.17 59.49
CA GLY A 132 5.99 -12.74 59.21
C GLY A 132 6.84 -12.13 58.08
N LYS A 133 7.59 -12.94 57.32
CA LYS A 133 8.21 -12.52 56.06
C LYS A 133 7.27 -12.72 54.87
N GLU A 134 7.43 -11.88 53.85
CA GLU A 134 6.58 -11.91 52.64
C GLU A 134 6.85 -13.15 51.78
N GLN A 135 8.10 -13.60 51.71
CA GLN A 135 8.48 -14.82 51.02
C GLN A 135 8.27 -16.04 51.92
N SER A 136 7.73 -17.14 51.35
CA SER A 136 7.48 -18.38 52.10
C SER A 136 8.75 -19.18 52.38
N HIS A 137 9.71 -19.16 51.46
CA HIS A 137 10.93 -19.97 51.49
C HIS A 137 12.13 -19.20 50.94
N GLU A 138 13.33 -19.63 51.31
CA GLU A 138 14.60 -19.06 50.87
C GLU A 138 15.70 -20.13 50.79
N ILE A 139 16.70 -19.92 49.93
CA ILE A 139 17.89 -20.78 49.86
C ILE A 139 18.95 -20.27 50.83
N HIS A 140 19.41 -21.12 51.74
CA HIS A 140 20.58 -20.87 52.55
C HIS A 140 21.80 -21.38 51.79
N ALA A 141 22.58 -20.47 51.20
CA ALA A 141 23.64 -20.85 50.27
C ALA A 141 24.85 -21.47 50.97
N GLU A 142 25.27 -22.62 50.47
CA GLU A 142 26.51 -23.28 50.86
C GLU A 142 27.62 -22.93 49.86
N ASN A 143 27.29 -22.84 48.58
CA ASN A 143 28.22 -22.51 47.50
C ASN A 143 27.58 -21.51 46.53
N VAL A 144 28.32 -20.45 46.22
CA VAL A 144 27.98 -19.45 45.20
C VAL A 144 29.10 -19.42 44.16
N ARG A 145 28.76 -19.72 42.91
CA ARG A 145 29.69 -19.64 41.78
C ARG A 145 29.22 -18.56 40.81
N ILE A 146 30.07 -17.56 40.55
CA ILE A 146 29.85 -16.58 39.50
C ILE A 146 30.14 -17.25 38.15
N LEU A 147 29.15 -17.25 37.27
CA LEU A 147 29.24 -17.82 35.92
C LEU A 147 29.58 -16.75 34.87
N GLY A 148 29.21 -15.51 35.16
CA GLY A 148 29.48 -14.36 34.30
C GLY A 148 29.40 -13.08 35.12
N ASP A 149 30.50 -12.34 35.14
CA ASP A 149 30.60 -11.06 35.82
C ASP A 149 29.71 -10.01 35.15
N ASN A 150 29.30 -9.01 35.93
CA ASN A 150 28.56 -7.86 35.41
C ASN A 150 29.02 -6.59 36.13
N ASP A 151 29.41 -5.60 35.35
CA ASP A 151 29.80 -4.29 35.87
C ASP A 151 28.55 -3.45 36.19
N ALA A 152 28.33 -3.22 37.48
CA ALA A 152 27.19 -2.44 37.96
C ALA A 152 27.24 -0.97 37.55
N THR A 153 28.38 -0.42 37.10
CA THR A 153 28.44 0.98 36.68
C THR A 153 27.95 1.18 35.25
N THR A 154 28.21 0.21 34.36
CA THR A 154 27.87 0.28 32.94
C THR A 154 26.58 -0.47 32.59
N TYR A 155 26.09 -1.35 33.47
CA TYR A 155 24.87 -2.12 33.20
C TYR A 155 23.63 -1.19 33.11
N PRO A 156 22.90 -1.19 31.98
CA PRO A 156 21.83 -0.21 31.76
C PRO A 156 20.56 -0.49 32.59
N LEU A 157 20.30 -1.75 32.95
CA LEU A 157 19.11 -2.16 33.72
C LEU A 157 19.37 -2.11 35.23
N GLN A 158 19.76 -0.94 35.71
CA GLN A 158 19.91 -0.69 37.15
C GLN A 158 18.58 -0.86 37.90
N LYS A 159 18.65 -1.08 39.21
CA LYS A 159 17.48 -1.18 40.10
C LYS A 159 16.84 0.20 40.33
N LYS A 160 16.25 0.76 39.28
CA LYS A 160 15.48 1.99 39.25
C LYS A 160 14.35 1.85 38.23
N TYR A 161 13.38 2.75 38.28
CA TYR A 161 12.38 2.85 37.23
C TYR A 161 13.03 3.17 35.88
N HIS A 162 12.52 2.53 34.84
CA HIS A 162 12.91 2.76 33.44
C HIS A 162 11.64 2.99 32.64
N SER A 163 11.58 4.07 31.87
CA SER A 163 10.43 4.34 31.00
C SER A 163 10.30 3.28 29.90
N THR A 164 9.10 3.10 29.37
CA THR A 164 8.87 2.12 28.28
C THR A 164 9.65 2.50 27.02
N GLU A 165 9.83 3.80 26.76
CA GLU A 165 10.60 4.38 25.66
C GLU A 165 12.08 4.00 25.79
N PHE A 166 12.66 4.14 26.98
CA PHE A 166 14.05 3.74 27.22
C PHE A 166 14.23 2.23 27.02
N LEU A 167 13.31 1.41 27.53
CA LEU A 167 13.38 -0.05 27.37
C LEU A 167 13.23 -0.51 25.92
N ARG A 168 12.53 0.25 25.06
CA ARG A 168 12.48 -0.01 23.61
C ARG A 168 13.83 0.19 22.93
N THR A 169 14.73 1.02 23.48
CA THR A 169 16.11 1.18 22.96
C THR A 169 17.03 -0.02 23.27
N LEU A 170 16.61 -0.92 24.17
CA LEU A 170 17.40 -2.07 24.63
C LEU A 170 16.64 -3.41 24.41
N PRO A 171 16.23 -3.75 23.17
CA PRO A 171 15.38 -4.92 22.91
C PRO A 171 16.03 -6.25 23.33
N HIS A 172 17.36 -6.33 23.27
CA HIS A 172 18.15 -7.51 23.64
C HIS A 172 18.33 -7.69 25.16
N LEU A 173 18.17 -6.63 25.97
CA LEU A 173 18.31 -6.69 27.43
C LEU A 173 16.98 -6.59 28.17
N ARG A 174 16.00 -5.83 27.66
CA ARG A 174 14.70 -5.63 28.33
C ARG A 174 14.03 -6.94 28.79
N PRO A 175 14.12 -8.09 28.09
CA PRO A 175 13.49 -9.33 28.55
C PRO A 175 14.05 -9.87 29.87
N ARG A 176 15.19 -9.36 30.35
CA ARG A 176 15.72 -9.69 31.68
C ARG A 176 14.90 -9.10 32.82
N LEU A 177 14.06 -8.09 32.54
CA LEU A 177 13.13 -7.54 33.52
C LEU A 177 11.96 -8.51 33.75
N PRO A 178 11.45 -8.64 34.99
CA PRO A 178 10.44 -9.64 35.33
C PRO A 178 9.16 -9.52 34.48
N VAL A 179 8.64 -8.30 34.33
CA VAL A 179 7.41 -8.04 33.56
C VAL A 179 7.62 -8.33 32.07
N ASN A 180 8.75 -7.96 31.49
CA ASN A 180 9.04 -8.23 30.08
C ASN A 180 9.23 -9.73 29.82
N SER A 181 9.87 -10.47 30.73
CA SER A 181 9.96 -11.93 30.65
C SER A 181 8.58 -12.60 30.76
N LEU A 182 7.68 -12.04 31.58
CA LEU A 182 6.30 -12.51 31.70
C LEU A 182 5.52 -12.30 30.40
N LEU A 183 5.71 -11.18 29.69
CA LEU A 183 5.09 -10.97 28.37
C LEU A 183 5.56 -11.99 27.32
N LEU A 184 6.81 -12.43 27.37
CA LEU A 184 7.29 -13.51 26.49
C LEU A 184 6.65 -14.86 26.83
N ARG A 185 6.55 -15.18 28.12
CA ARG A 185 5.85 -16.39 28.59
C ARG A 185 4.36 -16.36 28.26
N LEU A 186 3.72 -15.20 28.36
CA LEU A 186 2.34 -14.97 27.93
C LEU A 186 2.18 -15.26 26.44
N ARG A 187 3.00 -14.66 25.57
CA ARG A 187 2.95 -14.92 24.13
C ARG A 187 3.14 -16.42 23.83
N SER A 188 4.11 -17.08 24.47
CA SER A 188 4.34 -18.52 24.31
C SER A 188 3.15 -19.36 24.76
N HIS A 189 2.54 -19.04 25.90
CA HIS A 189 1.36 -19.73 26.42
C HIS A 189 0.15 -19.58 25.48
N VAL A 190 -0.12 -18.35 25.01
CA VAL A 190 -1.22 -18.07 24.07
C VAL A 190 -1.02 -18.84 22.76
N ILE A 191 0.19 -18.87 22.20
CA ILE A 191 0.48 -19.65 20.98
C ILE A 191 0.23 -21.16 21.19
N ALA A 192 0.65 -21.70 22.35
CA ALA A 192 0.40 -23.10 22.68
C ALA A 192 -1.10 -23.40 22.81
N ARG A 193 -1.88 -22.51 23.45
CA ARG A 193 -3.34 -22.63 23.54
C ARG A 193 -4.02 -22.57 22.18
N LEU A 194 -3.64 -21.61 21.34
CA LEU A 194 -4.17 -21.50 19.97
C LEU A 194 -3.88 -22.76 19.15
N THR A 195 -2.65 -23.28 19.22
CA THR A 195 -2.27 -24.53 18.55
C THR A 195 -3.12 -25.71 19.02
N HIS A 196 -3.36 -25.80 20.32
CA HIS A 196 -4.24 -26.83 20.90
C HIS A 196 -5.68 -26.68 20.43
N PHE A 197 -6.25 -25.48 20.49
CA PHE A 197 -7.60 -25.19 20.05
C PHE A 197 -7.83 -25.61 18.58
N PHE A 198 -6.94 -25.21 17.68
CA PHE A 198 -7.04 -25.59 16.27
C PHE A 198 -6.87 -27.11 16.07
N SER A 199 -5.97 -27.74 16.82
CA SER A 199 -5.77 -29.19 16.77
C SER A 199 -7.01 -29.97 17.24
N GLU A 200 -7.72 -29.50 18.27
CA GLU A 200 -8.95 -30.15 18.76
C GLU A 200 -10.13 -30.01 17.78
N GLN A 201 -10.05 -29.05 16.87
CA GLN A 201 -11.07 -28.77 15.85
C GLN A 201 -10.69 -29.35 14.47
N ASP A 202 -9.68 -30.21 14.41
CA ASP A 202 -9.13 -30.87 13.21
C ASP A 202 -8.57 -29.91 12.16
N PHE A 203 -8.07 -28.74 12.55
CA PHE A 203 -7.38 -27.84 11.63
C PHE A 203 -5.94 -28.29 11.37
N VAL A 204 -5.53 -28.23 10.11
CA VAL A 204 -4.15 -28.47 9.69
C VAL A 204 -3.36 -27.17 9.72
N GLN A 205 -2.28 -27.13 10.50
CA GLN A 205 -1.36 -25.99 10.45
C GLN A 205 -0.58 -26.01 9.13
N THR A 206 -0.49 -24.86 8.47
CA THR A 206 0.20 -24.71 7.19
C THR A 206 1.20 -23.54 7.25
N HIS A 207 2.15 -23.53 6.31
CA HIS A 207 3.16 -22.48 6.21
C HIS A 207 3.17 -21.88 4.80
N PRO A 208 2.25 -20.92 4.52
CA PRO A 208 2.21 -20.20 3.25
C PRO A 208 3.49 -19.40 2.99
N PRO A 209 3.77 -19.04 1.72
CA PRO A 209 4.97 -18.29 1.36
C PRO A 209 4.91 -16.84 1.89
N ILE A 210 6.03 -16.38 2.46
CA ILE A 210 6.19 -14.98 2.88
C ILE A 210 6.50 -14.07 1.69
N ILE A 211 7.29 -14.55 0.73
CA ILE A 211 7.61 -13.82 -0.50
C ILE A 211 6.54 -14.15 -1.53
N THR A 212 5.79 -13.13 -1.94
CA THR A 212 4.61 -13.27 -2.80
C THR A 212 4.66 -12.29 -3.98
N SER A 213 3.87 -12.55 -5.02
CA SER A 213 3.58 -11.57 -6.09
C SER A 213 2.18 -10.95 -5.97
N SER A 214 1.45 -11.28 -4.90
CA SER A 214 0.10 -10.78 -4.63
C SER A 214 0.13 -9.85 -3.43
N ASP A 215 -0.65 -8.78 -3.51
CA ASP A 215 -0.87 -7.85 -2.40
C ASP A 215 -2.04 -8.26 -1.51
N CYS A 216 -2.72 -9.39 -1.78
CA CYS A 216 -3.87 -10.01 -1.07
C CYS A 216 -5.12 -9.13 -0.86
N GLU A 217 -4.96 -7.85 -0.52
CA GLU A 217 -5.99 -6.89 -0.14
C GLU A 217 -6.25 -5.83 -1.24
N GLY A 218 -5.43 -5.77 -2.29
CA GLY A 218 -5.70 -4.98 -3.50
C GLY A 218 -5.47 -3.47 -3.44
N ALA A 219 -4.98 -2.93 -2.30
CA ALA A 219 -4.88 -1.47 -2.11
C ALA A 219 -3.77 -1.00 -1.13
N GLY A 220 -3.00 -1.91 -0.53
CA GLY A 220 -2.01 -1.57 0.51
C GLY A 220 -0.59 -1.29 0.00
N GLU A 221 0.15 -0.44 0.70
CA GLU A 221 1.60 -0.31 0.48
C GLU A 221 2.31 -1.62 0.88
N VAL A 222 3.11 -2.19 -0.03
CA VAL A 222 3.84 -3.46 0.18
C VAL A 222 5.35 -3.26 0.16
N PHE A 223 6.09 -4.01 1.00
CA PHE A 223 7.55 -4.03 0.93
C PHE A 223 8.02 -4.82 -0.29
N THR A 224 8.87 -4.23 -1.12
CA THR A 224 9.46 -4.89 -2.30
C THR A 224 10.78 -5.58 -1.94
N VAL A 225 10.98 -6.80 -2.44
CA VAL A 225 12.18 -7.62 -2.22
C VAL A 225 13.08 -7.54 -3.47
N SER A 226 14.32 -7.04 -3.32
CA SER A 226 15.32 -6.94 -4.39
C SER A 226 16.73 -7.33 -3.90
N LEU A 227 17.61 -7.76 -4.82
CA LEU A 227 19.00 -8.13 -4.50
C LEU A 227 19.96 -6.95 -4.47
N GLU A 228 19.68 -5.91 -5.25
CA GLU A 228 20.62 -4.81 -5.38
C GLU A 228 20.74 -4.02 -4.08
N PRO A 229 21.97 -3.76 -3.59
CA PRO A 229 22.17 -2.76 -2.57
C PRO A 229 21.85 -1.41 -3.18
N THR A 230 20.74 -0.80 -2.79
CA THR A 230 20.51 0.63 -3.02
C THR A 230 21.54 1.44 -2.21
N ALA A 231 22.75 1.56 -2.74
CA ALA A 231 23.78 2.52 -2.35
C ALA A 231 24.28 3.16 -3.65
N SER A 232 24.30 4.48 -3.86
CA SER A 232 24.18 5.62 -2.97
C SER A 232 23.97 6.89 -3.83
N ASN A 233 23.49 7.96 -3.21
CA ASN A 233 23.61 9.35 -3.69
C ASN A 233 24.97 9.64 -4.40
N GLY A 234 24.91 10.40 -5.50
CA GLY A 234 25.99 11.33 -5.89
C GLY A 234 26.97 10.91 -7.00
N HIS A 235 26.68 11.37 -8.23
CA HIS A 235 27.62 11.74 -9.31
C HIS A 235 28.66 10.76 -9.92
N LYS A 236 28.42 10.55 -11.23
CA LYS A 236 29.31 10.67 -12.43
C LYS A 236 29.99 9.41 -13.03
N LYS A 237 29.54 9.19 -14.28
CA LYS A 237 30.26 9.12 -15.57
C LYS A 237 30.81 7.77 -16.09
N ASP A 238 30.44 7.56 -17.35
CA ASP A 238 31.14 6.85 -18.42
C ASP A 238 31.30 5.32 -18.29
N ALA A 239 30.24 4.60 -18.66
CA ALA A 239 30.31 3.21 -19.16
C ALA A 239 29.17 2.94 -20.18
N PRO A 240 29.40 2.09 -21.20
CA PRO A 240 28.50 1.93 -22.35
C PRO A 240 27.27 1.08 -21.99
N SER A 241 26.08 1.56 -22.41
CA SER A 241 24.76 0.88 -22.42
C SER A 241 24.33 0.15 -21.14
N PRO A 242 23.26 0.60 -20.45
CA PRO A 242 22.77 -0.09 -19.25
C PRO A 242 22.18 -1.46 -19.62
N PRO A 243 22.44 -2.52 -18.84
CA PRO A 243 21.65 -3.75 -18.91
C PRO A 243 20.18 -3.43 -18.60
N SER A 244 19.27 -4.21 -19.16
CA SER A 244 17.84 -3.97 -19.00
C SER A 244 17.46 -4.14 -17.51
N PRO A 245 16.58 -3.30 -16.92
CA PRO A 245 16.22 -3.40 -15.49
C PRO A 245 15.54 -4.73 -15.08
N ARG A 246 15.26 -5.62 -16.04
CA ARG A 246 14.64 -6.93 -15.81
C ARG A 246 15.65 -8.06 -15.65
N ASP A 247 16.91 -7.86 -16.00
CA ASP A 247 17.94 -8.91 -15.89
C ASP A 247 18.47 -9.07 -14.45
N ASP A 248 18.19 -8.12 -13.55
CA ASP A 248 18.74 -8.07 -12.18
C ASP A 248 17.74 -8.43 -11.06
N LEU A 249 16.50 -8.86 -11.38
CA LEU A 249 15.53 -9.32 -10.38
C LEU A 249 15.70 -10.82 -10.06
N PHE A 250 15.96 -11.20 -8.81
CA PHE A 250 16.18 -12.61 -8.38
C PHE A 250 15.09 -13.57 -8.85
N PHE A 251 13.83 -13.15 -8.77
CA PHE A 251 12.67 -13.99 -9.08
C PHE A 251 12.09 -13.73 -10.48
N HIS A 252 12.82 -13.01 -11.35
CA HIS A 252 12.39 -12.62 -12.71
C HIS A 252 11.09 -11.79 -12.78
N SER A 253 10.48 -11.49 -11.63
CA SER A 253 9.34 -10.59 -11.44
C SER A 253 9.52 -9.85 -10.11
N PRO A 254 8.89 -8.68 -9.94
CA PRO A 254 8.77 -8.06 -8.61
C PRO A 254 8.16 -9.07 -7.64
N LYS A 255 8.72 -9.11 -6.43
CA LYS A 255 8.19 -9.87 -5.30
C LYS A 255 8.10 -8.97 -4.10
N TYR A 256 7.14 -9.27 -3.25
CA TYR A 256 6.77 -8.49 -2.09
C TYR A 256 6.77 -9.37 -0.85
N LEU A 257 6.90 -8.74 0.31
CA LEU A 257 6.58 -9.39 1.56
C LEU A 257 5.06 -9.40 1.73
N THR A 258 4.52 -10.55 2.13
CA THR A 258 3.08 -10.77 2.19
C THR A 258 2.40 -9.90 3.24
N VAL A 259 1.24 -9.33 2.91
CA VAL A 259 0.37 -8.62 3.87
C VAL A 259 -0.57 -9.59 4.58
N SER A 260 -0.90 -10.71 3.94
CA SER A 260 -1.81 -11.75 4.42
C SER A 260 -1.59 -13.06 3.64
N SER A 261 -1.74 -14.19 4.31
CA SER A 261 -1.64 -15.52 3.71
C SER A 261 -2.99 -16.05 3.21
N GLN A 262 -4.07 -15.29 3.38
CA GLN A 262 -5.45 -15.72 3.17
C GLN A 262 -5.67 -16.42 1.82
N LEU A 263 -5.26 -15.82 0.70
CA LEU A 263 -5.47 -16.42 -0.63
C LEU A 263 -4.79 -17.78 -0.80
N HIS A 264 -3.66 -18.01 -0.12
CA HIS A 264 -3.01 -19.33 -0.12
C HIS A 264 -3.75 -20.32 0.76
N LEU A 265 -4.29 -19.86 1.90
CA LEU A 265 -5.11 -20.70 2.78
C LEU A 265 -6.40 -21.13 2.10
N GLU A 266 -7.04 -20.28 1.29
CA GLU A 266 -8.22 -20.65 0.48
C GLU A 266 -7.92 -21.84 -0.44
N ALA A 267 -6.75 -21.84 -1.10
CA ALA A 267 -6.33 -22.97 -1.94
C ALA A 267 -6.02 -24.24 -1.13
N LEU A 268 -5.37 -24.10 0.03
CA LEU A 268 -5.03 -25.23 0.90
C LEU A 268 -6.27 -25.83 1.58
N ALA A 269 -7.24 -24.99 1.96
CA ALA A 269 -8.51 -25.40 2.54
C ALA A 269 -9.31 -26.30 1.60
N GLN A 270 -9.22 -26.10 0.28
CA GLN A 270 -9.85 -27.00 -0.70
C GLN A 270 -9.27 -28.42 -0.67
N SER A 271 -8.03 -28.59 -0.16
CA SER A 271 -7.39 -29.91 -0.02
C SER A 271 -7.56 -30.52 1.37
N ALA A 272 -7.44 -29.70 2.43
CA ALA A 272 -7.41 -30.17 3.82
C ALA A 272 -8.69 -29.87 4.61
N GLY A 273 -9.68 -29.20 4.01
CA GLY A 273 -10.94 -28.78 4.63
C GLY A 273 -10.79 -27.60 5.58
N LYS A 274 -9.94 -27.73 6.61
CA LYS A 274 -9.70 -26.73 7.65
C LYS A 274 -8.20 -26.46 7.78
N VAL A 275 -7.77 -25.23 7.56
CA VAL A 275 -6.36 -24.85 7.65
C VAL A 275 -6.17 -23.60 8.47
N TRP A 276 -5.01 -23.47 9.11
CA TRP A 276 -4.61 -22.24 9.78
C TRP A 276 -3.11 -22.00 9.69
N THR A 277 -2.69 -20.77 9.94
CA THR A 277 -1.29 -20.37 10.04
C THR A 277 -1.12 -19.31 11.12
N LEU A 278 0.09 -19.23 11.65
CA LEU A 278 0.59 -18.12 12.45
C LEU A 278 1.88 -17.65 11.78
N SER A 279 1.77 -16.69 10.86
CA SER A 279 2.85 -16.29 9.96
C SER A 279 3.23 -14.83 10.17
N PRO A 280 4.51 -14.45 10.00
CA PRO A 280 4.85 -13.04 9.89
C PRO A 280 4.20 -12.43 8.64
N THR A 281 3.64 -11.24 8.82
CA THR A 281 3.02 -10.41 7.80
C THR A 281 3.57 -8.99 7.89
N PHE A 282 3.54 -8.28 6.77
CA PHE A 282 4.23 -7.02 6.62
C PHE A 282 3.32 -5.96 6.02
N ARG A 283 3.33 -4.75 6.58
CA ARG A 283 2.60 -3.58 6.05
C ARG A 283 3.56 -2.42 5.91
N ALA A 284 3.62 -1.84 4.71
CA ALA A 284 4.56 -0.75 4.42
C ALA A 284 3.96 0.65 4.63
N GLU A 285 2.74 0.72 5.17
CA GLU A 285 2.07 1.97 5.52
C GLU A 285 2.95 2.85 6.43
N LYS A 286 3.06 4.14 6.10
CA LYS A 286 3.77 5.14 6.91
C LYS A 286 2.97 5.57 8.14
N SER A 287 2.65 4.62 9.00
CA SER A 287 1.86 4.82 10.22
C SER A 287 2.74 4.63 11.45
N ASP A 288 3.07 5.73 12.14
CA ASP A 288 3.77 5.70 13.43
C ASP A 288 2.78 5.94 14.56
N THR A 289 2.11 4.87 14.98
CA THR A 289 1.13 4.89 16.08
C THR A 289 1.47 3.84 17.13
N PRO A 290 0.96 3.94 18.36
CA PRO A 290 1.18 2.94 19.40
C PRO A 290 0.65 1.53 19.09
N ARG A 291 -0.16 1.37 18.02
CA ARG A 291 -0.84 0.11 17.66
C ARG A 291 -0.33 -0.53 16.37
N HIS A 292 0.36 0.21 15.51
CA HIS A 292 0.81 -0.30 14.20
C HIS A 292 2.25 -0.78 14.24
N LEU A 293 2.51 -1.90 13.55
CA LEU A 293 3.85 -2.45 13.33
C LEU A 293 4.01 -2.76 11.85
N SER A 294 5.20 -2.50 11.29
CA SER A 294 5.51 -2.88 9.91
C SER A 294 5.75 -4.38 9.73
N GLU A 295 6.13 -5.07 10.80
CA GLU A 295 6.24 -6.53 10.89
C GLU A 295 5.47 -7.01 12.12
N PHE A 296 4.52 -7.90 11.92
CA PHE A 296 3.73 -8.52 12.98
C PHE A 296 3.38 -9.96 12.61
N TYR A 297 2.82 -10.71 13.57
CA TYR A 297 2.38 -12.08 13.31
C TYR A 297 0.86 -12.08 13.19
N MET A 298 0.36 -12.58 12.07
CA MET A 298 -1.05 -12.76 11.83
C MET A 298 -1.43 -14.23 12.05
N LEU A 299 -2.50 -14.45 12.81
CA LEU A 299 -3.17 -15.73 12.87
C LEU A 299 -4.30 -15.72 11.85
N GLU A 300 -4.24 -16.61 10.88
CA GLU A 300 -5.22 -16.69 9.80
C GLU A 300 -5.71 -18.13 9.71
N ALA A 301 -7.03 -18.31 9.60
CA ALA A 301 -7.66 -19.62 9.48
C ALA A 301 -8.72 -19.60 8.38
N GLU A 302 -8.81 -20.69 7.64
CA GLU A 302 -9.74 -20.83 6.51
C GLU A 302 -10.43 -22.19 6.59
N VAL A 303 -11.74 -22.20 6.34
CA VAL A 303 -12.60 -23.38 6.48
C VAL A 303 -13.45 -23.54 5.23
N ALA A 304 -13.34 -24.69 4.58
CA ALA A 304 -14.19 -25.05 3.45
C ALA A 304 -15.59 -25.48 3.91
N PHE A 305 -16.58 -25.35 3.01
CA PHE A 305 -17.98 -25.77 3.22
C PHE A 305 -18.72 -25.05 4.37
N VAL A 306 -18.32 -23.82 4.68
CA VAL A 306 -19.09 -22.93 5.56
C VAL A 306 -20.21 -22.27 4.76
N GLU A 307 -21.45 -22.31 5.26
CA GLU A 307 -22.62 -21.74 4.59
C GLU A 307 -23.03 -20.37 5.13
N ASP A 308 -22.65 -20.07 6.37
CA ASP A 308 -23.08 -18.86 7.08
C ASP A 308 -21.93 -18.22 7.87
N LEU A 309 -21.91 -16.89 7.88
CA LEU A 309 -20.94 -16.07 8.60
C LEU A 309 -20.96 -16.35 10.11
N ALA A 310 -22.12 -16.77 10.66
CA ALA A 310 -22.23 -17.12 12.07
C ALA A 310 -21.25 -18.22 12.49
N GLN A 311 -21.00 -19.22 11.65
CA GLN A 311 -20.05 -20.30 11.95
C GLN A 311 -18.60 -19.78 12.05
N VAL A 312 -18.24 -18.78 11.24
CA VAL A 312 -16.93 -18.13 11.31
C VAL A 312 -16.81 -17.28 12.57
N MET A 313 -17.86 -16.54 12.93
CA MET A 313 -17.90 -15.79 14.20
C MET A 313 -17.84 -16.72 15.42
N ASP A 314 -18.53 -17.86 15.39
CA ASP A 314 -18.49 -18.88 16.44
C ASP A 314 -17.08 -19.47 16.62
N LEU A 315 -16.34 -19.69 15.52
CA LEU A 315 -14.95 -20.13 15.57
C LEU A 315 -14.05 -19.11 16.28
N VAL A 316 -14.15 -17.82 15.91
CA VAL A 316 -13.38 -16.74 16.53
C VAL A 316 -13.74 -16.59 18.01
N GLU A 317 -15.02 -16.63 18.33
CA GLU A 317 -15.53 -16.57 19.69
C GLU A 317 -15.04 -17.75 20.53
N GLY A 318 -15.12 -18.97 20.00
CA GLY A 318 -14.61 -20.18 20.65
C GLY A 318 -13.10 -20.12 20.90
N MET A 319 -12.32 -19.67 19.90
CA MET A 319 -10.87 -19.53 19.99
C MET A 319 -10.45 -18.57 21.11
N LEU A 320 -11.02 -17.37 21.11
CA LEU A 320 -10.68 -16.35 22.09
C LEU A 320 -11.19 -16.69 23.50
N ARG A 321 -12.34 -17.35 23.62
CA ARG A 321 -12.81 -17.92 24.90
C ARG A 321 -11.88 -18.98 25.44
N ASP A 322 -11.38 -19.88 24.59
CA ASP A 322 -10.43 -20.91 25.00
C ASP A 322 -9.15 -20.28 25.55
N VAL A 323 -8.61 -19.27 24.85
CA VAL A 323 -7.43 -18.52 25.31
C VAL A 323 -7.72 -17.83 26.65
N ALA A 324 -8.86 -17.16 26.80
CA ALA A 324 -9.21 -16.48 28.05
C ALA A 324 -9.36 -17.45 29.23
N ARG A 325 -10.04 -18.59 29.05
CA ARG A 325 -10.16 -19.65 30.08
C ARG A 325 -8.81 -20.29 30.40
N GLY A 326 -7.99 -20.52 29.38
CA GLY A 326 -6.62 -21.00 29.54
C GLY A 326 -5.80 -20.05 30.40
N LEU A 327 -5.91 -18.73 30.14
CA LEU A 327 -5.22 -17.71 30.94
C LEU A 327 -5.72 -17.68 32.39
N GLN A 328 -7.03 -17.69 32.63
CA GLN A 328 -7.64 -17.68 33.96
C GLN A 328 -7.23 -18.87 34.85
N THR A 329 -6.84 -19.99 34.24
CA THR A 329 -6.40 -21.21 34.96
C THR A 329 -4.88 -21.41 34.91
N SER A 330 -4.16 -20.51 34.23
CA SER A 330 -2.72 -20.61 34.06
C SER A 330 -1.98 -19.75 35.08
N ARG A 331 -0.81 -20.25 35.51
CA ARG A 331 0.15 -19.47 36.31
C ARG A 331 0.55 -18.15 35.65
N VAL A 332 0.69 -18.14 34.32
CA VAL A 332 1.07 -16.93 33.58
C VAL A 332 -0.03 -15.88 33.69
N GLY A 333 -1.29 -16.29 33.69
CA GLY A 333 -2.43 -15.40 33.92
C GLY A 333 -2.42 -14.82 35.34
N ASP A 334 -2.21 -15.67 36.35
CA ASP A 334 -2.08 -15.24 37.75
C ASP A 334 -0.94 -14.24 37.95
N GLU A 335 0.23 -14.54 37.38
CA GLU A 335 1.40 -13.65 37.43
C GLU A 335 1.11 -12.31 36.74
N LEU A 336 0.31 -12.28 35.67
CA LEU A 336 -0.05 -11.03 34.99
C LEU A 336 -1.01 -10.17 35.82
N LEU A 337 -1.99 -10.78 36.46
CA LEU A 337 -2.87 -10.12 37.43
C LEU A 337 -2.04 -9.55 38.60
N GLN A 338 -1.14 -10.37 39.17
CA GLN A 338 -0.25 -9.94 40.25
C GLN A 338 0.63 -8.76 39.82
N ALA A 339 1.22 -8.80 38.63
CA ALA A 339 2.03 -7.70 38.11
C ALA A 339 1.22 -6.39 38.11
N ARG A 340 -0.04 -6.39 37.68
CA ARG A 340 -0.89 -5.18 37.68
C ARG A 340 -1.29 -4.69 39.07
N LYS A 341 -1.31 -5.56 40.08
CA LYS A 341 -1.53 -5.18 41.48
C LYS A 341 -0.31 -4.48 42.09
N SER A 342 0.90 -4.88 41.73
CA SER A 342 2.12 -4.25 42.27
C SER A 342 2.38 -2.85 41.73
N TYR A 343 1.98 -2.55 40.48
CA TYR A 343 2.13 -1.22 39.89
C TYR A 343 1.21 -0.16 40.52
N SER A 344 0.08 -0.54 41.13
CA SER A 344 -0.87 0.41 41.70
C SER A 344 -0.38 1.08 43.00
N ASN A 345 0.66 0.55 43.64
CA ASN A 345 1.07 0.97 44.98
C ASN A 345 2.29 1.90 45.04
N GLU A 346 3.09 2.05 43.98
CA GLU A 346 4.31 2.89 44.05
C GLU A 346 4.46 3.94 42.94
N GLU A 347 3.92 3.79 41.73
CA GLU A 347 4.27 4.69 40.60
C GLU A 347 3.09 4.86 39.60
N ALA A 348 1.88 5.08 40.14
CA ALA A 348 0.58 4.96 39.46
C ALA A 348 0.12 6.18 38.63
N GLU A 349 1.00 6.97 38.01
CA GLU A 349 0.53 8.12 37.20
C GLU A 349 0.27 7.80 35.72
N ASN A 350 0.72 6.65 35.17
CA ASN A 350 0.70 6.42 33.71
C ASN A 350 0.24 5.03 33.20
N SER A 351 -0.28 4.12 34.03
CA SER A 351 -0.81 2.82 33.55
C SER A 351 -2.34 2.77 33.66
N GLU A 352 -3.04 2.95 32.55
CA GLU A 352 -4.52 3.00 32.46
C GLU A 352 -5.21 1.70 32.92
N VAL A 353 -4.54 0.54 32.84
CA VAL A 353 -5.14 -0.78 33.12
C VAL A 353 -4.72 -1.32 34.50
N THR A 354 -5.68 -1.37 35.44
CA THR A 354 -5.51 -1.94 36.79
C THR A 354 -5.79 -3.45 36.82
N HIS A 355 -5.47 -4.09 37.95
CA HIS A 355 -5.80 -5.50 38.22
C HIS A 355 -7.28 -5.82 37.94
N ASP A 356 -8.19 -5.02 38.51
CA ASP A 356 -9.63 -5.29 38.42
C ASP A 356 -10.19 -5.04 37.02
N VAL A 357 -9.61 -4.09 36.30
CA VAL A 357 -9.95 -3.85 34.89
C VAL A 357 -9.51 -5.03 34.03
N LEU A 358 -8.28 -5.54 34.21
CA LEU A 358 -7.78 -6.70 33.47
C LEU A 358 -8.61 -7.97 33.76
N ALA A 359 -8.87 -8.26 35.03
CA ALA A 359 -9.67 -9.41 35.43
C ALA A 359 -11.10 -9.34 34.85
N ARG A 360 -11.74 -8.17 34.89
CA ARG A 360 -13.06 -7.95 34.30
C ARG A 360 -13.07 -8.16 32.79
N ARG A 361 -12.04 -7.70 32.07
CA ARG A 361 -11.92 -7.92 30.61
C ARG A 361 -11.78 -9.40 30.26
N TRP A 362 -11.02 -10.15 31.03
CA TRP A 362 -10.92 -11.60 30.83
C TRP A 362 -12.24 -12.30 31.12
N GLN A 363 -12.93 -11.87 32.16
CA GLN A 363 -14.24 -12.39 32.48
C GLN A 363 -15.26 -12.08 31.37
N SER A 364 -15.24 -10.88 30.78
CA SER A 364 -16.14 -10.52 29.68
C SER A 364 -15.83 -11.25 28.37
N LEU A 365 -14.59 -11.71 28.16
CA LEU A 365 -14.28 -12.64 27.08
C LEU A 365 -14.91 -14.02 27.31
N VAL A 366 -15.03 -14.47 28.57
CA VAL A 366 -15.54 -15.80 28.92
C VAL A 366 -17.07 -15.85 29.01
N ASP A 367 -17.70 -14.76 29.45
CA ASP A 367 -19.12 -14.69 29.82
C ASP A 367 -20.05 -14.24 28.68
N GLY A 368 -21.33 -14.61 28.82
CA GLY A 368 -22.45 -14.14 27.99
C GLY A 368 -22.34 -14.53 26.51
N PRO A 369 -23.34 -14.26 25.67
CA PRO A 369 -23.17 -14.21 24.22
C PRO A 369 -22.57 -12.86 23.82
N TRP A 370 -21.66 -12.84 22.84
CA TRP A 370 -21.15 -11.59 22.31
C TRP A 370 -22.19 -10.98 21.36
N PRO A 371 -22.59 -9.70 21.53
CA PRO A 371 -23.54 -9.07 20.64
C PRO A 371 -23.05 -9.09 19.19
N ARG A 372 -23.96 -9.36 18.26
CA ARG A 372 -23.73 -9.34 16.81
C ARG A 372 -24.70 -8.33 16.22
N ILE A 373 -24.18 -7.20 15.77
CA ILE A 373 -24.97 -6.11 15.19
C ILE A 373 -24.55 -5.89 13.74
N THR A 374 -25.45 -5.40 12.91
CA THR A 374 -25.08 -4.97 11.56
C THR A 374 -24.39 -3.61 11.59
N PHE A 375 -23.63 -3.28 10.55
CA PHE A 375 -23.05 -1.96 10.38
C PHE A 375 -24.13 -0.86 10.38
N ALA A 376 -25.30 -1.16 9.81
CA ALA A 376 -26.42 -0.23 9.83
C ALA A 376 -26.93 0.04 11.27
N ASP A 377 -27.09 -1.00 12.08
CA ASP A 377 -27.48 -0.87 13.49
C ASP A 377 -26.41 -0.15 14.31
N ALA A 378 -25.13 -0.37 13.98
CA ALA A 378 -23.99 0.31 14.60
C ALA A 378 -24.05 1.82 14.33
N ILE A 379 -24.21 2.25 13.07
CA ILE A 379 -24.36 3.66 12.70
C ILE A 379 -25.60 4.28 13.36
N GLN A 380 -26.74 3.58 13.35
CA GLN A 380 -27.95 4.07 14.01
C GLN A 380 -27.76 4.26 15.51
N THR A 381 -27.01 3.37 16.16
CA THR A 381 -26.69 3.46 17.59
C THR A 381 -25.80 4.66 17.89
N LEU A 382 -24.79 4.91 17.06
CA LEU A 382 -23.90 6.07 17.18
C LEU A 382 -24.66 7.38 16.97
N GLN A 383 -25.47 7.47 15.91
CA GLN A 383 -26.27 8.66 15.61
C GLN A 383 -27.30 8.95 16.71
N ARG A 384 -27.94 7.91 17.27
CA ARG A 384 -28.85 8.04 18.41
C ARG A 384 -28.14 8.60 19.64
N ALA A 385 -26.94 8.10 19.94
CA ALA A 385 -26.16 8.59 21.07
C ALA A 385 -25.77 10.08 20.92
N VAL A 386 -25.44 10.51 19.71
CA VAL A 386 -25.20 11.93 19.39
C VAL A 386 -26.48 12.75 19.53
N GLY A 387 -27.60 12.28 18.97
CA GLY A 387 -28.90 12.97 19.05
C GLY A 387 -29.46 13.10 20.47
N GLU A 388 -29.17 12.14 21.34
CA GLU A 388 -29.51 12.15 22.77
C GLU A 388 -28.51 12.97 23.63
N GLY A 389 -27.43 13.49 23.03
CA GLY A 389 -26.40 14.25 23.74
C GLY A 389 -25.54 13.42 24.70
N LYS A 390 -25.48 12.09 24.51
CA LYS A 390 -24.67 11.18 25.34
C LYS A 390 -23.18 11.24 25.02
N THR A 391 -22.84 11.57 23.78
CA THR A 391 -21.46 11.69 23.31
C THR A 391 -21.37 12.68 22.15
N GLN A 392 -20.17 13.17 21.86
CA GLN A 392 -19.85 13.96 20.69
C GLN A 392 -18.62 13.34 20.03
N PHE A 393 -18.76 12.95 18.76
CA PHE A 393 -17.67 12.41 17.96
C PHE A 393 -16.99 13.53 17.15
N GLU A 394 -15.69 13.40 16.92
CA GLU A 394 -14.95 14.28 16.02
C GLU A 394 -15.36 14.04 14.57
N PHE A 395 -15.53 12.76 14.21
CA PHE A 395 -15.99 12.31 12.90
C PHE A 395 -17.47 11.94 12.97
N GLU A 396 -18.28 12.46 12.05
CA GLU A 396 -19.71 12.17 12.05
C GLU A 396 -19.97 10.70 11.66
N PRO A 397 -20.73 9.92 12.46
CA PRO A 397 -21.08 8.55 12.11
C PRO A 397 -22.00 8.54 10.88
N SER A 398 -21.47 8.05 9.77
CA SER A 398 -22.15 8.05 8.47
C SER A 398 -22.09 6.69 7.82
N HIS A 399 -23.17 6.30 7.13
CA HIS A 399 -23.14 5.14 6.24
C HIS A 399 -22.16 5.31 5.08
N LYS A 400 -21.69 6.53 4.78
CA LYS A 400 -20.77 6.82 3.67
C LYS A 400 -19.33 6.43 3.94
N SER A 401 -18.92 6.36 5.19
CA SER A 401 -17.55 6.08 5.62
C SER A 401 -17.50 4.84 6.51
N GLY A 402 -16.32 4.26 6.67
CA GLY A 402 -16.09 3.22 7.67
C GLY A 402 -16.24 3.76 9.11
N LEU A 403 -16.23 2.84 10.08
CA LEU A 403 -16.12 3.20 11.48
C LEU A 403 -14.73 3.80 11.76
N GLN A 404 -14.66 4.69 12.74
CA GLN A 404 -13.42 5.29 13.23
C GLN A 404 -13.14 4.72 14.62
N ALA A 405 -11.91 4.83 15.11
CA ALA A 405 -11.53 4.27 16.41
C ALA A 405 -12.42 4.77 17.57
N GLU A 406 -12.89 6.02 17.54
CA GLU A 406 -13.82 6.56 18.55
C GLU A 406 -15.20 5.90 18.49
N HIS A 407 -15.69 5.57 17.29
CA HIS A 407 -16.94 4.86 17.06
C HIS A 407 -16.85 3.42 17.56
N GLU A 408 -15.76 2.74 17.21
CA GLU A 408 -15.51 1.35 17.59
C GLU A 408 -15.39 1.20 19.11
N LYS A 409 -14.63 2.12 19.74
CA LYS A 409 -14.52 2.17 21.21
C LYS A 409 -15.87 2.36 21.87
N PHE A 410 -16.68 3.30 21.37
CA PHE A 410 -18.02 3.56 21.92
C PHE A 410 -18.95 2.34 21.77
N LEU A 411 -18.91 1.64 20.64
CA LEU A 411 -19.71 0.43 20.41
C LEU A 411 -19.30 -0.71 21.36
N ALA A 412 -18.00 -0.94 21.55
CA ALA A 412 -17.53 -1.95 22.50
C ALA A 412 -17.90 -1.61 23.96
N GLU A 413 -17.87 -0.34 24.34
CA GLU A 413 -18.27 0.11 25.68
C GLU A 413 -19.78 0.02 25.91
N THR A 414 -20.59 0.37 24.93
CA THR A 414 -22.06 0.47 25.09
C THR A 414 -22.79 -0.80 24.68
N VAL A 415 -22.58 -1.28 23.45
CA VAL A 415 -23.24 -2.49 22.92
C VAL A 415 -22.58 -3.72 23.51
N GLY A 416 -21.24 -3.77 23.50
CA GLY A 416 -20.46 -4.85 24.10
C GLY A 416 -20.47 -4.84 25.64
N GLN A 417 -20.99 -3.78 26.28
CA GLN A 417 -21.00 -3.58 27.73
C GLN A 417 -19.59 -3.69 28.36
N GLY A 418 -18.57 -3.20 27.65
CA GLY A 418 -17.17 -3.36 28.05
C GLY A 418 -16.58 -4.74 27.73
N GLY A 419 -17.27 -5.54 26.94
CA GLY A 419 -16.82 -6.80 26.34
C GLY A 419 -16.79 -6.74 24.80
N PRO A 420 -16.58 -7.88 24.13
CA PRO A 420 -16.50 -7.93 22.68
C PRO A 420 -17.85 -7.72 21.99
N VAL A 421 -17.84 -7.12 20.80
CA VAL A 421 -19.01 -6.99 19.91
C VAL A 421 -18.60 -7.24 18.47
N PHE A 422 -19.38 -8.06 17.76
CA PHE A 422 -19.25 -8.21 16.31
C PHE A 422 -20.06 -7.15 15.60
N VAL A 423 -19.43 -6.42 14.68
CA VAL A 423 -20.10 -5.60 13.68
C VAL A 423 -20.03 -6.33 12.36
N THR A 424 -21.17 -6.53 11.72
CA THR A 424 -21.35 -7.36 10.52
C THR A 424 -21.87 -6.53 9.34
N ASP A 425 -21.88 -7.09 8.13
CA ASP A 425 -22.61 -6.52 6.99
C ASP A 425 -22.14 -5.11 6.60
N TYR A 426 -20.82 -4.91 6.51
CA TYR A 426 -20.27 -3.62 6.06
C TYR A 426 -20.60 -3.34 4.58
N PRO A 427 -20.68 -2.06 4.16
CA PRO A 427 -20.82 -1.70 2.75
C PRO A 427 -19.72 -2.35 1.89
N ARG A 428 -20.12 -2.99 0.78
CA ARG A 428 -19.23 -3.78 -0.08
C ARG A 428 -18.11 -2.93 -0.71
N ASP A 429 -18.39 -1.66 -0.97
CA ASP A 429 -17.43 -0.68 -1.51
C ASP A 429 -16.32 -0.27 -0.53
N LEU A 430 -16.47 -0.60 0.77
CA LEU A 430 -15.49 -0.32 1.81
C LEU A 430 -14.67 -1.55 2.21
N LYS A 431 -14.90 -2.71 1.58
CA LYS A 431 -14.31 -3.99 1.97
C LYS A 431 -13.61 -4.66 0.77
N PRO A 432 -12.59 -5.50 1.00
CA PRO A 432 -11.81 -6.14 -0.06
C PRO A 432 -12.63 -6.98 -1.06
N PHE A 433 -12.10 -7.10 -2.28
CA PHE A 433 -12.73 -7.77 -3.42
C PHE A 433 -13.14 -9.24 -3.18
N TYR A 434 -12.46 -9.95 -2.28
CA TYR A 434 -12.69 -11.37 -2.06
C TYR A 434 -13.92 -11.66 -1.19
N MET A 435 -14.54 -10.64 -0.59
CA MET A 435 -15.67 -10.83 0.31
C MET A 435 -16.98 -11.08 -0.48
N ALA A 436 -17.72 -12.12 -0.09
CA ALA A 436 -19.01 -12.44 -0.68
C ALA A 436 -20.06 -11.38 -0.32
N GLN A 437 -21.04 -11.17 -1.20
CA GLN A 437 -22.20 -10.35 -0.86
C GLN A 437 -23.04 -11.00 0.26
N SER A 438 -23.50 -10.19 1.20
CA SER A 438 -24.36 -10.65 2.30
C SER A 438 -25.74 -11.12 1.82
N THR A 439 -26.30 -12.11 2.51
CA THR A 439 -27.70 -12.54 2.34
C THR A 439 -28.70 -11.50 2.84
N ASN A 440 -28.28 -10.66 3.79
CA ASN A 440 -29.09 -9.57 4.36
C ASN A 440 -28.95 -8.26 3.55
N SER A 441 -28.19 -8.30 2.45
CA SER A 441 -27.98 -7.17 1.56
C SER A 441 -29.32 -6.68 0.96
N PRO A 442 -29.58 -5.36 0.92
CA PRO A 442 -30.81 -4.82 0.33
C PRO A 442 -31.00 -5.30 -1.11
N LYS A 443 -32.15 -5.91 -1.42
CA LYS A 443 -32.44 -6.48 -2.76
C LYS A 443 -32.84 -5.44 -3.80
N ASP A 444 -33.13 -4.21 -3.39
CA ASP A 444 -33.67 -3.16 -4.25
C ASP A 444 -32.81 -1.90 -4.15
N SER A 445 -31.81 -1.79 -5.02
CA SER A 445 -30.93 -0.61 -5.12
C SER A 445 -31.50 0.51 -6.00
N THR A 446 -32.75 0.36 -6.45
CA THR A 446 -33.41 1.25 -7.42
C THR A 446 -33.99 2.52 -6.79
N THR A 447 -34.29 2.49 -5.50
CA THR A 447 -34.62 3.69 -4.71
C THR A 447 -33.32 4.30 -4.23
N GLY A 448 -32.89 5.45 -4.80
CA GLY A 448 -31.62 6.13 -4.51
C GLY A 448 -31.43 6.68 -3.08
N THR A 449 -31.94 6.01 -2.06
CA THR A 449 -31.69 6.24 -0.64
C THR A 449 -30.37 5.59 -0.22
N ILE A 450 -29.59 6.30 0.60
CA ILE A 450 -28.23 5.92 1.05
C ILE A 450 -28.20 4.56 1.79
N ASP A 451 -29.35 4.13 2.34
CA ASP A 451 -29.54 2.91 3.12
C ASP A 451 -29.65 1.62 2.27
N ALA A 452 -29.68 1.73 0.94
CA ALA A 452 -29.86 0.60 0.02
C ALA A 452 -28.53 0.10 -0.63
N ARG A 453 -27.38 0.39 -0.03
CA ARG A 453 -26.08 -0.06 -0.56
C ARG A 453 -25.85 -1.55 -0.33
N PRO A 454 -25.26 -2.28 -1.30
CA PRO A 454 -24.97 -3.69 -1.13
C PRO A 454 -23.91 -3.87 -0.03
N THR A 455 -24.18 -4.79 0.89
CA THR A 455 -23.27 -5.16 1.98
C THR A 455 -22.51 -6.46 1.70
N ALA A 456 -21.32 -6.60 2.30
CA ALA A 456 -20.50 -7.80 2.27
C ALA A 456 -20.76 -8.69 3.50
N ALA A 457 -20.71 -10.01 3.34
CA ALA A 457 -20.79 -10.99 4.41
C ALA A 457 -19.47 -11.04 5.19
N CYS A 458 -19.21 -10.02 5.99
CA CYS A 458 -18.00 -9.88 6.79
C CYS A 458 -18.32 -9.43 8.21
N PHE A 459 -17.35 -9.59 9.10
CA PHE A 459 -17.40 -9.06 10.45
C PHE A 459 -16.07 -8.41 10.83
N ASP A 460 -16.17 -7.42 11.72
CA ASP A 460 -15.06 -6.95 12.54
C ASP A 460 -15.44 -7.20 14.01
N LEU A 461 -14.55 -7.83 14.77
CA LEU A 461 -14.69 -8.06 16.22
C LEU A 461 -14.03 -6.90 16.96
N LEU A 462 -14.85 -6.08 17.60
CA LEU A 462 -14.39 -4.93 18.36
C LEU A 462 -14.27 -5.27 19.83
N VAL A 463 -13.17 -4.84 20.45
CA VAL A 463 -12.95 -4.93 21.89
C VAL A 463 -12.63 -3.55 22.47
N PRO A 464 -12.90 -3.31 23.77
CA PRO A 464 -12.64 -2.01 24.38
C PRO A 464 -11.17 -1.57 24.26
N GLU A 465 -10.96 -0.27 24.01
CA GLU A 465 -9.66 0.41 23.83
C GLU A 465 -8.85 0.00 22.61
N LEU A 466 -8.64 -1.31 22.37
CA LEU A 466 -7.87 -1.79 21.23
C LEU A 466 -8.60 -1.53 19.91
N CYS A 467 -9.95 -1.52 19.97
CA CYS A 467 -10.87 -1.43 18.83
C CYS A 467 -10.92 -2.76 18.06
N GLU A 468 -10.66 -2.79 16.76
CA GLU A 468 -10.63 -4.05 15.99
C GLU A 468 -9.57 -5.04 16.53
N LEU A 469 -10.00 -6.25 16.90
CA LEU A 469 -9.14 -7.36 17.31
C LEU A 469 -9.02 -8.45 16.23
N ALA A 470 -10.10 -8.71 15.48
CA ALA A 470 -10.13 -9.71 14.42
C ALA A 470 -11.12 -9.29 13.33
N GLY A 471 -10.76 -9.51 12.06
CA GLY A 471 -11.64 -9.35 10.91
C GLY A 471 -11.81 -10.67 10.17
N GLY A 472 -12.96 -10.87 9.54
CA GLY A 472 -13.23 -12.09 8.78
C GLY A 472 -14.40 -11.93 7.80
N SER A 473 -14.53 -12.87 6.87
CA SER A 473 -15.61 -12.82 5.88
C SER A 473 -15.89 -14.19 5.27
N MET A 474 -17.10 -14.33 4.72
CA MET A 474 -17.38 -15.34 3.71
C MET A 474 -16.68 -14.96 2.40
N ARG A 475 -16.06 -15.93 1.73
CA ARG A 475 -15.36 -15.71 0.46
C ARG A 475 -16.32 -15.77 -0.73
N GLU A 476 -16.10 -14.92 -1.72
CA GLU A 476 -16.89 -14.94 -2.95
C GLU A 476 -16.51 -16.16 -3.81
N HIS A 477 -17.28 -17.23 -3.64
CA HIS A 477 -17.07 -18.51 -4.31
C HIS A 477 -17.67 -18.55 -5.71
N ARG A 478 -18.55 -17.60 -6.08
CA ARG A 478 -19.18 -17.59 -7.40
C ARG A 478 -18.30 -16.82 -8.37
N LEU A 479 -17.78 -17.55 -9.36
CA LEU A 479 -16.82 -17.00 -10.31
C LEU A 479 -17.28 -15.69 -10.98
N PRO A 480 -18.51 -15.54 -11.52
CA PRO A 480 -18.92 -14.29 -12.15
C PRO A 480 -18.86 -13.08 -11.21
N GLN A 481 -19.35 -13.25 -9.97
CA GLN A 481 -19.37 -12.20 -8.94
C GLN A 481 -17.95 -11.88 -8.44
N LEU A 482 -17.09 -12.89 -8.31
CA LEU A 482 -15.69 -12.70 -7.96
C LEU A 482 -14.96 -11.89 -9.03
N LEU A 483 -15.18 -12.24 -10.31
CA LEU A 483 -14.59 -11.51 -11.44
C LEU A 483 -15.07 -10.06 -11.47
N GLU A 484 -16.37 -9.82 -11.27
CA GLU A 484 -16.95 -8.48 -11.15
C GLU A 484 -16.36 -7.70 -9.97
N ASN A 485 -16.19 -8.34 -8.82
CA ASN A 485 -15.51 -7.77 -7.65
C ASN A 485 -14.07 -7.36 -7.98
N MET A 486 -13.32 -8.25 -8.60
CA MET A 486 -11.94 -7.99 -9.01
C MET A 486 -11.87 -6.83 -10.02
N ASP A 487 -12.82 -6.73 -10.93
CA ASP A 487 -12.92 -5.63 -11.89
C ASP A 487 -13.24 -4.29 -11.18
N ALA A 488 -14.19 -4.30 -10.25
CA ALA A 488 -14.55 -3.12 -9.44
C ALA A 488 -13.38 -2.60 -8.58
N HIS A 489 -12.51 -3.50 -8.12
CA HIS A 489 -11.30 -3.19 -7.36
C HIS A 489 -10.05 -3.00 -8.24
N GLY A 490 -10.19 -3.03 -9.57
CA GLY A 490 -9.09 -2.78 -10.51
C GLY A 490 -8.05 -3.89 -10.64
N LEU A 491 -8.31 -5.09 -10.09
CA LEU A 491 -7.37 -6.21 -10.04
C LEU A 491 -7.28 -7.00 -11.35
N ARG A 492 -8.40 -7.15 -12.09
CA ARG A 492 -8.41 -7.90 -13.36
C ARG A 492 -7.92 -7.09 -14.56
N LYS A 493 -7.97 -5.76 -14.51
CA LYS A 493 -7.24 -4.92 -15.48
C LYS A 493 -5.72 -5.19 -15.47
N ALA A 494 -5.19 -5.78 -14.39
CA ALA A 494 -3.80 -6.26 -14.33
C ALA A 494 -3.60 -7.65 -14.98
N LEU A 495 -4.57 -8.56 -14.88
CA LEU A 495 -4.51 -9.94 -15.42
C LEU A 495 -4.98 -10.08 -16.88
N GLY A 496 -5.82 -9.16 -17.38
CA GLY A 496 -6.21 -9.07 -18.80
C GLY A 496 -5.15 -8.42 -19.71
N SER A 497 -3.99 -8.05 -19.17
CA SER A 497 -2.83 -7.61 -19.94
C SER A 497 -1.88 -8.76 -20.33
N SER A 498 -2.27 -9.99 -20.02
CA SER A 498 -1.62 -11.21 -20.50
C SER A 498 -2.63 -12.09 -21.23
N SER A 499 -2.39 -12.26 -22.53
CA SER A 499 -3.12 -13.07 -23.53
C SER A 499 -4.49 -12.54 -23.99
N GLU A 500 -4.46 -11.92 -25.17
CA GLU A 500 -5.46 -12.04 -26.24
C GLU A 500 -6.87 -11.48 -25.96
N ASP A 501 -7.03 -10.15 -26.00
CA ASP A 501 -8.11 -9.43 -26.72
C ASP A 501 -8.20 -7.93 -26.31
N SER A 502 -7.07 -7.23 -26.39
CA SER A 502 -7.07 -5.76 -26.50
C SER A 502 -6.38 -5.35 -27.80
N THR A 503 -6.94 -5.79 -28.93
CA THR A 503 -6.63 -5.18 -30.23
C THR A 503 -7.15 -3.75 -30.23
N SER A 504 -6.23 -2.82 -29.97
CA SER A 504 -6.19 -1.47 -30.52
C SER A 504 -7.48 -0.64 -30.52
N GLU A 505 -7.83 -0.10 -29.37
CA GLU A 505 -8.52 1.20 -29.33
C GLU A 505 -7.77 2.16 -28.40
N GLY A 506 -7.18 3.19 -29.01
CA GLY A 506 -7.08 4.52 -28.42
C GLY A 506 -6.24 4.74 -27.16
N SER A 507 -4.94 4.47 -27.19
CA SER A 507 -4.00 4.91 -26.14
C SER A 507 -3.90 6.45 -25.94
N LEU A 508 -4.27 7.25 -26.95
CA LEU A 508 -4.47 8.70 -26.79
C LEU A 508 -5.85 9.02 -26.20
N GLN A 509 -6.81 8.11 -26.32
CA GLN A 509 -8.09 8.19 -25.65
C GLN A 509 -7.94 7.95 -24.14
N CYS A 510 -6.92 7.21 -23.68
CA CYS A 510 -6.53 7.15 -22.26
C CYS A 510 -6.07 8.50 -21.66
N TYR A 511 -5.71 9.48 -22.48
CA TYR A 511 -5.44 10.86 -22.02
C TYR A 511 -6.74 11.68 -21.90
N GLU A 512 -7.80 11.28 -22.61
CA GLU A 512 -9.07 12.00 -22.73
C GLU A 512 -10.25 11.29 -22.06
N SER A 513 -10.10 10.04 -21.63
CA SER A 513 -11.10 9.28 -20.91
C SER A 513 -10.79 9.35 -19.42
N LEU A 514 -11.74 9.91 -18.68
CA LEU A 514 -11.71 10.03 -17.23
C LEU A 514 -11.54 8.65 -16.57
N PRO A 515 -10.57 8.48 -15.64
CA PRO A 515 -10.60 7.38 -14.70
C PRO A 515 -11.87 7.50 -13.84
N PRO A 516 -12.64 6.42 -13.62
CA PRO A 516 -13.95 6.49 -12.96
C PRO A 516 -13.91 6.93 -11.48
N ASN A 517 -12.72 7.01 -10.87
CA ASN A 517 -12.54 7.28 -9.44
C ASN A 517 -11.78 8.59 -9.13
N PHE A 518 -11.68 9.53 -10.09
CA PHE A 518 -10.98 10.80 -9.90
C PHE A 518 -11.91 11.98 -10.20
N SER A 519 -11.90 13.04 -9.38
CA SER A 519 -12.82 14.16 -9.57
C SER A 519 -12.56 14.84 -10.93
N LEU A 520 -13.64 15.18 -11.65
CA LEU A 520 -13.58 15.86 -12.94
C LEU A 520 -12.70 17.11 -12.88
N SER A 521 -12.79 17.87 -11.79
CA SER A 521 -11.98 19.07 -11.55
C SER A 521 -10.49 18.77 -11.39
N ALA A 522 -10.09 17.69 -10.70
CA ALA A 522 -8.69 17.32 -10.56
C ALA A 522 -8.10 16.83 -11.88
N ASN A 523 -8.87 16.12 -12.71
CA ASN A 523 -8.46 15.73 -14.07
C ASN A 523 -8.27 16.95 -14.97
N MET A 524 -9.20 17.92 -14.93
CA MET A 524 -9.09 19.17 -15.69
C MET A 524 -7.85 19.96 -15.29
N VAL A 525 -7.52 20.03 -14.00
CA VAL A 525 -6.32 20.73 -13.51
C VAL A 525 -5.04 19.98 -13.88
N ALA A 526 -5.03 18.64 -13.79
CA ALA A 526 -3.88 17.83 -14.21
C ALA A 526 -3.63 17.93 -15.72
N GLY A 527 -4.68 17.89 -16.55
CA GLY A 527 -4.59 18.09 -18.00
C GLY A 527 -4.12 19.49 -18.37
N ALA A 528 -4.66 20.53 -17.71
CA ALA A 528 -4.21 21.91 -17.90
C ALA A 528 -2.74 22.09 -17.50
N PHE A 529 -2.30 21.48 -16.40
CA PHE A 529 -0.89 21.50 -15.97
C PHE A 529 0.01 20.80 -16.99
N ALA A 530 -0.38 19.63 -17.49
CA ALA A 530 0.37 18.90 -18.50
C ALA A 530 0.54 19.71 -19.80
N GLY A 531 -0.54 20.30 -20.31
CA GLY A 531 -0.51 21.16 -21.50
C GLY A 531 0.32 22.44 -21.31
N ILE A 532 0.27 23.05 -20.11
CA ILE A 532 1.11 24.22 -19.78
C ILE A 532 2.59 23.82 -19.70
N ALA A 533 2.92 22.69 -19.08
CA ALA A 533 4.28 22.18 -18.95
C ALA A 533 4.88 21.85 -20.32
N GLU A 534 4.13 21.14 -21.16
CA GLU A 534 4.49 20.83 -22.55
C GLU A 534 4.84 22.12 -23.32
N HIS A 535 3.89 23.06 -23.38
CA HIS A 535 4.08 24.29 -24.13
C HIS A 535 5.18 25.18 -23.56
N SER A 536 5.45 25.15 -22.25
CA SER A 536 6.50 25.96 -21.62
C SER A 536 7.91 25.44 -21.93
N VAL A 537 8.08 24.12 -21.94
CA VAL A 537 9.37 23.48 -22.23
C VAL A 537 9.68 23.52 -23.72
N MET A 538 8.68 23.27 -24.58
CA MET A 538 8.86 23.24 -26.04
C MET A 538 8.81 24.63 -26.70
N TYR A 539 8.52 25.68 -25.93
CA TYR A 539 8.32 27.04 -26.44
C TYR A 539 9.50 27.60 -27.29
N PRO A 540 10.78 27.40 -26.93
CA PRO A 540 11.91 27.90 -27.74
C PRO A 540 11.95 27.32 -29.16
N ILE A 541 11.53 26.05 -29.31
CA ILE A 541 11.51 25.35 -30.58
C ILE A 541 10.23 25.71 -31.37
N ASP A 542 9.09 25.94 -30.68
CA ASP A 542 7.86 26.49 -31.29
C ASP A 542 8.11 27.89 -31.88
N LEU A 543 8.81 28.77 -31.16
CA LEU A 543 9.19 30.09 -31.69
C LEU A 543 10.05 29.98 -32.95
N LEU A 544 10.98 29.02 -32.99
CA LEU A 544 11.81 28.78 -34.15
C LEU A 544 10.99 28.26 -35.34
N LYS A 545 10.09 27.29 -35.10
CA LYS A 545 9.13 26.79 -36.09
C LYS A 545 8.37 27.95 -36.71
N THR A 546 7.73 28.79 -35.89
CA THR A 546 6.97 29.96 -36.34
C THR A 546 7.80 30.88 -37.24
N ARG A 547 9.01 31.25 -36.82
CA ARG A 547 9.87 32.16 -37.61
C ARG A 547 10.32 31.56 -38.93
N MET A 548 10.57 30.26 -38.98
CA MET A 548 10.92 29.53 -40.21
C MET A 548 9.71 29.31 -41.13
N GLN A 549 8.49 29.48 -40.62
CA GLN A 549 7.23 29.31 -41.34
C GLN A 549 6.57 30.62 -41.77
N VAL A 550 7.24 31.76 -41.66
CA VAL A 550 6.74 33.06 -42.15
C VAL A 550 7.20 33.30 -43.59
N VAL A 551 6.31 33.80 -44.46
CA VAL A 551 6.69 34.26 -45.81
C VAL A 551 7.42 35.59 -45.64
N ASN A 552 8.67 35.66 -46.11
CA ASN A 552 9.67 36.73 -45.88
C ASN A 552 10.33 36.72 -44.48
N PRO A 553 11.25 35.76 -44.19
CA PRO A 553 12.19 35.97 -43.10
C PRO A 553 13.06 37.20 -43.39
N SER A 554 13.30 38.05 -42.39
CA SER A 554 14.25 39.17 -42.50
C SER A 554 15.59 38.68 -43.08
N PRO A 555 16.32 39.45 -43.93
CA PRO A 555 17.59 39.03 -44.53
C PRO A 555 18.66 38.58 -43.53
N THR A 556 18.55 39.02 -42.27
CA THR A 556 19.41 38.65 -41.14
C THR A 556 19.04 37.31 -40.46
N ALA A 557 17.95 36.66 -40.87
CA ALA A 557 17.37 35.47 -40.22
C ALA A 557 17.51 34.18 -41.06
N VAL A 558 18.60 34.02 -41.82
CA VAL A 558 18.89 32.75 -42.52
C VAL A 558 19.52 31.78 -41.52
N TYR A 559 18.69 30.98 -40.86
CA TYR A 559 19.15 29.96 -39.93
C TYR A 559 19.56 28.69 -40.68
N THR A 560 20.82 28.27 -40.54
CA THR A 560 21.32 27.02 -41.17
C THR A 560 20.91 25.75 -40.40
N GLY A 561 20.44 25.90 -39.16
CA GLY A 561 19.99 24.79 -38.30
C GLY A 561 19.41 25.29 -36.97
N ILE A 562 18.82 24.37 -36.18
CA ILE A 562 18.11 24.70 -34.93
C ILE A 562 19.06 25.27 -33.87
N SER A 563 20.23 24.65 -33.67
CA SER A 563 21.23 25.12 -32.73
C SER A 563 21.77 26.50 -33.10
N ASN A 564 22.07 26.72 -34.39
CA ASN A 564 22.47 28.04 -34.89
C ASN A 564 21.36 29.07 -34.65
N ALA A 565 20.11 28.75 -34.94
CA ALA A 565 18.99 29.66 -34.73
C ALA A 565 18.80 30.07 -33.26
N VAL A 566 18.86 29.11 -32.33
CA VAL A 566 18.75 29.39 -30.89
C VAL A 566 19.88 30.29 -30.42
N VAL A 567 21.12 30.04 -30.87
CA VAL A 567 22.29 30.84 -30.53
C VAL A 567 22.19 32.25 -31.13
N THR A 568 21.80 32.38 -32.40
CA THR A 568 21.63 33.67 -33.08
C THR A 568 20.55 34.51 -32.42
N ILE A 569 19.37 33.94 -32.13
CA ILE A 569 18.28 34.66 -31.46
C ILE A 569 18.71 35.10 -30.05
N SER A 570 19.37 34.20 -29.30
CA SER A 570 19.82 34.52 -27.94
C SER A 570 20.87 35.62 -27.92
N ARG A 571 21.77 35.67 -28.91
CA ARG A 571 22.82 36.71 -29.02
C ARG A 571 22.29 38.04 -29.55
N VAL A 572 21.39 38.02 -30.53
CA VAL A 572 20.91 39.24 -31.22
C VAL A 572 19.72 39.89 -30.53
N GLU A 573 18.79 39.08 -30.01
CA GLU A 573 17.52 39.56 -29.43
C GLU A 573 17.40 39.30 -27.93
N GLY A 574 18.39 38.63 -27.34
CA GLY A 574 18.42 38.25 -25.93
C GLY A 574 17.73 36.92 -25.64
N PHE A 575 18.27 36.16 -24.70
CA PHE A 575 17.81 34.80 -24.34
C PHE A 575 16.32 34.73 -23.95
N ARG A 576 15.78 35.74 -23.26
CA ARG A 576 14.37 35.78 -22.85
C ARG A 576 13.39 35.84 -24.03
N THR A 577 13.86 36.25 -25.21
CA THR A 577 13.04 36.31 -26.43
C THR A 577 12.59 34.92 -26.87
N LEU A 578 13.31 33.85 -26.50
CA LEU A 578 12.90 32.47 -26.78
C LEU A 578 11.54 32.09 -26.16
N TRP A 579 11.10 32.77 -25.09
CA TRP A 579 9.80 32.57 -24.43
C TRP A 579 8.76 33.67 -24.74
N LYS A 580 9.03 34.51 -25.74
CA LYS A 580 8.15 35.63 -26.09
C LYS A 580 6.81 35.13 -26.64
N GLY A 581 5.73 35.47 -25.92
CA GLY A 581 4.36 35.05 -26.24
C GLY A 581 3.84 33.85 -25.44
N LEU A 582 4.66 33.25 -24.57
CA LEU A 582 4.24 32.10 -23.73
C LEU A 582 3.00 32.41 -22.90
N SER A 583 2.87 33.65 -22.42
CA SER A 583 1.69 34.09 -21.67
C SER A 583 0.38 33.98 -22.45
N SER A 584 0.41 34.09 -23.79
CA SER A 584 -0.77 33.87 -24.64
C SER A 584 -1.23 32.41 -24.58
N VAL A 585 -0.28 31.48 -24.63
CA VAL A 585 -0.54 30.04 -24.65
C VAL A 585 -1.02 29.55 -23.28
N VAL A 586 -0.38 30.00 -22.20
CA VAL A 586 -0.78 29.64 -20.82
C VAL A 586 -2.19 30.14 -20.50
N LEU A 587 -2.55 31.35 -20.94
CA LEU A 587 -3.90 31.90 -20.73
C LEU A 587 -4.98 31.19 -21.54
N GLY A 588 -4.65 30.62 -22.71
CA GLY A 588 -5.59 29.89 -23.57
C GLY A 588 -5.73 28.41 -23.21
N ALA A 589 -4.63 27.75 -22.81
CA ALA A 589 -4.57 26.30 -22.67
C ALA A 589 -5.54 25.74 -21.62
N GLY A 590 -5.59 26.31 -20.40
CA GLY A 590 -6.47 25.82 -19.34
C GLY A 590 -7.96 25.85 -19.72
N PRO A 591 -8.52 27.02 -20.11
CA PRO A 591 -9.90 27.11 -20.56
C PRO A 591 -10.22 26.24 -21.80
N ALA A 592 -9.27 26.08 -22.73
CA ALA A 592 -9.46 25.26 -23.93
C ALA A 592 -9.64 23.77 -23.57
N HIS A 593 -8.87 23.26 -22.61
CA HIS A 593 -9.04 21.88 -22.11
C HIS A 593 -10.35 21.70 -21.36
N ALA A 594 -10.76 22.70 -20.57
CA ALA A 594 -12.06 22.65 -19.89
C ALA A 594 -13.23 22.56 -20.89
N VAL A 595 -13.18 23.35 -21.96
CA VAL A 595 -14.19 23.32 -23.04
C VAL A 595 -14.13 22.00 -23.80
N TYR A 596 -12.93 21.43 -24.02
CA TYR A 596 -12.76 20.13 -24.66
C TYR A 596 -13.53 19.04 -23.90
N PHE A 597 -13.24 18.84 -22.61
CA PHE A 597 -13.88 17.81 -21.80
C PHE A 597 -15.38 18.01 -21.65
N ALA A 598 -15.82 19.25 -21.39
CA ALA A 598 -17.25 19.56 -21.27
C ALA A 598 -18.01 19.26 -22.58
N SER A 599 -17.42 19.58 -23.73
CA SER A 599 -18.03 19.30 -25.04
C SER A 599 -18.01 17.82 -25.36
N TYR A 600 -16.94 17.11 -25.01
CA TYR A 600 -16.81 15.67 -25.20
C TYR A 600 -17.91 14.91 -24.43
N GLU A 601 -18.08 15.22 -23.13
CA GLU A 601 -19.10 14.59 -22.29
C GLU A 601 -20.52 14.95 -22.74
N ALA A 602 -20.78 16.22 -23.04
CA ALA A 602 -22.10 16.67 -23.48
C ALA A 602 -22.56 15.99 -24.78
N VAL A 603 -21.65 15.87 -25.77
CA VAL A 603 -21.96 15.21 -27.05
C VAL A 603 -22.04 13.70 -26.89
N LYS A 604 -21.18 13.10 -26.05
CA LYS A 604 -21.23 11.66 -25.77
C LYS A 604 -22.55 11.27 -25.09
N HIS A 605 -22.99 12.07 -24.12
CA HIS A 605 -24.28 11.90 -23.45
C HIS A 605 -25.46 12.10 -24.40
N ALA A 606 -25.42 13.15 -25.25
CA ALA A 606 -26.49 13.43 -26.20
C ALA A 606 -26.63 12.36 -27.31
N MET A 607 -25.56 11.62 -27.60
CA MET A 607 -25.57 10.53 -28.59
C MET A 607 -25.94 9.16 -28.01
N GLY A 608 -26.37 9.08 -26.75
CA GLY A 608 -26.73 7.81 -26.12
C GLY A 608 -25.52 6.92 -25.80
N GLY A 609 -24.30 7.46 -25.83
CA GLY A 609 -23.08 6.68 -25.54
C GLY A 609 -22.94 6.24 -24.07
N ASN A 610 -23.92 6.59 -23.23
CA ASN A 610 -24.08 6.15 -21.84
C ASN A 610 -25.36 5.30 -21.63
N GLU A 611 -26.17 5.07 -22.67
CA GLU A 611 -27.42 4.29 -22.60
C GLU A 611 -27.23 2.95 -23.34
N GLY A 612 -26.75 1.97 -22.59
CA GLY A 612 -26.44 0.61 -23.05
C GLY A 612 -25.51 -0.04 -22.04
N GLY A 613 -25.68 -1.33 -21.74
CA GLY A 613 -24.74 -2.05 -20.87
C GLY A 613 -23.31 -1.84 -21.35
N HIS A 614 -22.33 -1.89 -20.43
CA HIS A 614 -20.90 -1.59 -20.67
C HIS A 614 -20.21 -2.45 -21.77
N GLU A 615 -20.96 -3.31 -22.48
CA GLU A 615 -20.52 -4.18 -23.57
C GLU A 615 -20.84 -3.63 -24.98
N GLU A 616 -21.64 -2.58 -25.15
CA GLU A 616 -21.84 -1.96 -26.47
C GLU A 616 -20.86 -0.79 -26.71
N HIS A 617 -19.77 -1.07 -27.43
CA HIS A 617 -18.86 -0.05 -27.91
C HIS A 617 -19.56 0.82 -28.97
N HIS A 618 -19.65 2.13 -28.74
CA HIS A 618 -20.11 3.11 -29.73
C HIS A 618 -18.93 3.93 -30.29
N PRO A 619 -18.08 3.36 -31.18
CA PRO A 619 -16.92 4.06 -31.75
C PRO A 619 -17.34 5.30 -32.53
N LEU A 620 -18.56 5.30 -33.11
CA LEU A 620 -19.13 6.47 -33.77
C LEU A 620 -19.43 7.61 -32.78
N ALA A 621 -20.00 7.31 -31.62
CA ALA A 621 -20.28 8.32 -30.59
C ALA A 621 -18.97 8.89 -30.05
N ALA A 622 -17.96 8.06 -29.79
CA ALA A 622 -16.64 8.51 -29.37
C ALA A 622 -15.94 9.41 -30.41
N ALA A 623 -16.00 9.03 -31.69
CA ALA A 623 -15.41 9.80 -32.78
C ALA A 623 -16.10 11.15 -32.99
N VAL A 624 -17.44 11.19 -32.95
CA VAL A 624 -18.22 12.42 -33.08
C VAL A 624 -18.02 13.34 -31.87
N SER A 625 -17.98 12.79 -30.65
CA SER A 625 -17.67 13.55 -29.44
C SER A 625 -16.26 14.13 -29.46
N GLY A 626 -15.25 13.35 -29.88
CA GLY A 626 -13.88 13.84 -30.05
C GLY A 626 -13.76 14.95 -31.10
N ALA A 627 -14.46 14.81 -32.23
CA ALA A 627 -14.51 15.85 -33.25
C ALA A 627 -15.18 17.13 -32.75
N ALA A 628 -16.33 17.02 -32.08
CA ALA A 628 -17.05 18.17 -31.52
C ALA A 628 -16.24 18.88 -30.41
N ALA A 629 -15.58 18.11 -29.54
CA ALA A 629 -14.69 18.63 -28.51
C ALA A 629 -13.50 19.38 -29.10
N THR A 630 -12.87 18.81 -30.14
CA THR A 630 -11.77 19.44 -30.86
C THR A 630 -12.21 20.77 -31.49
N ILE A 631 -13.37 20.81 -32.14
CA ILE A 631 -13.93 22.03 -32.76
C ILE A 631 -14.17 23.11 -31.69
N ALA A 632 -14.81 22.77 -30.58
CA ALA A 632 -15.11 23.72 -29.52
C ALA A 632 -13.84 24.23 -28.81
N SER A 633 -12.87 23.35 -28.56
CA SER A 633 -11.59 23.70 -27.95
C SER A 633 -10.73 24.58 -28.87
N ASP A 634 -10.63 24.22 -30.15
CA ASP A 634 -9.89 25.01 -31.15
C ASP A 634 -10.53 26.39 -31.34
N ALA A 635 -11.85 26.52 -31.25
CA ALA A 635 -12.53 27.81 -31.32
C ALA A 635 -12.07 28.74 -30.17
N LEU A 636 -11.91 28.21 -28.96
CA LEU A 636 -11.41 28.98 -27.83
C LEU A 636 -9.92 29.30 -27.98
N MET A 637 -9.12 28.34 -28.45
CA MET A 637 -7.66 28.47 -28.54
C MET A 637 -7.21 29.40 -29.70
N ASN A 638 -7.98 29.50 -30.79
CA ASN A 638 -7.56 30.19 -32.01
C ASN A 638 -7.18 31.67 -31.83
N PRO A 639 -7.91 32.50 -31.03
CA PRO A 639 -7.49 33.87 -30.73
C PRO A 639 -6.13 33.96 -30.01
N PHE A 640 -5.87 33.05 -29.07
CA PHE A 640 -4.60 32.99 -28.33
C PHE A 640 -3.45 32.54 -29.22
N ASP A 641 -3.72 31.62 -30.17
CA ASP A 641 -2.79 31.21 -31.21
C ASP A 641 -2.40 32.38 -32.13
N VAL A 642 -3.37 33.17 -32.60
CA VAL A 642 -3.11 34.34 -33.46
C VAL A 642 -2.21 35.36 -32.75
N ILE A 643 -2.47 35.61 -31.46
CA ILE A 643 -1.66 36.52 -30.66
C ILE A 643 -0.25 35.95 -30.44
N LYS A 644 -0.14 34.65 -30.10
CA LYS A 644 1.14 33.94 -29.95
C LYS A 644 2.03 34.14 -31.18
N GLN A 645 1.50 33.81 -32.35
CA GLN A 645 2.22 33.84 -33.62
C GLN A 645 2.76 35.25 -33.94
N ARG A 646 1.95 36.29 -33.71
CA ARG A 646 2.35 37.69 -33.96
C ARG A 646 3.37 38.23 -32.94
N MET A 647 3.37 37.70 -31.73
CA MET A 647 4.38 38.02 -30.71
C MET A 647 5.73 37.33 -30.99
N GLN A 648 5.70 36.14 -31.61
CA GLN A 648 6.89 35.34 -31.94
C GLN A 648 7.67 35.86 -33.17
N LEU A 649 7.08 36.72 -34.00
CA LEU A 649 7.75 37.32 -35.17
C LEU A 649 9.03 38.08 -34.79
N HIS A 650 10.05 37.98 -35.66
CA HIS A 650 11.28 38.77 -35.54
C HIS A 650 10.95 40.27 -35.56
N GLY A 651 11.54 41.05 -34.65
CA GLY A 651 11.27 42.49 -34.54
C GLY A 651 9.86 42.86 -34.05
N SER A 652 9.08 41.90 -33.52
CA SER A 652 7.71 42.17 -33.05
C SER A 652 7.67 43.29 -32.01
N VAL A 653 6.87 44.34 -32.31
CA VAL A 653 6.66 45.53 -31.47
C VAL A 653 5.86 45.25 -30.20
N TYR A 654 5.26 44.06 -30.10
CA TYR A 654 4.40 43.68 -28.99
C TYR A 654 5.21 43.08 -27.83
N ARG A 655 5.08 43.69 -26.64
CA ARG A 655 5.75 43.21 -25.42
C ARG A 655 4.85 42.36 -24.53
N SER A 656 3.54 42.52 -24.65
CA SER A 656 2.55 41.78 -23.86
C SER A 656 1.37 41.30 -24.70
N PHE A 657 0.70 40.25 -24.20
CA PHE A 657 -0.54 39.70 -24.75
C PHE A 657 -1.60 40.79 -24.98
N GLY A 658 -1.92 41.57 -23.93
CA GLY A 658 -2.97 42.60 -24.01
C GLY A 658 -2.65 43.72 -25.00
N GLN A 659 -1.38 44.10 -25.15
CA GLN A 659 -0.96 45.09 -26.15
C GLN A 659 -1.16 44.56 -27.58
N CYS A 660 -0.81 43.30 -27.83
CA CYS A 660 -1.01 42.65 -29.12
C CYS A 660 -2.51 42.51 -29.43
N ALA A 661 -3.29 41.96 -28.50
CA ALA A 661 -4.74 41.78 -28.63
C ALA A 661 -5.45 43.10 -28.96
N LYS A 662 -5.15 44.17 -28.20
CA LYS A 662 -5.72 45.51 -28.42
C LYS A 662 -5.34 46.08 -29.79
N SER A 663 -4.10 45.86 -30.24
CA SER A 663 -3.63 46.34 -31.55
C SER A 663 -4.31 45.61 -32.71
N VAL A 664 -4.40 44.28 -32.63
CA VAL A 664 -5.07 43.44 -33.64
C VAL A 664 -6.55 43.81 -33.73
N PHE A 665 -7.24 43.91 -32.60
CA PHE A 665 -8.65 44.29 -32.56
C PHE A 665 -8.90 45.68 -33.16
N ARG A 666 -8.07 46.68 -32.83
CA ARG A 666 -8.25 48.06 -33.35
C ARG A 666 -7.89 48.22 -34.82
N LYS A 667 -6.93 47.45 -35.34
CA LYS A 667 -6.43 47.61 -36.72
C LYS A 667 -7.12 46.70 -37.73
N GLU A 668 -7.51 45.50 -37.32
CA GLU A 668 -7.99 44.44 -38.21
C GLU A 668 -9.37 43.89 -37.81
N GLY A 669 -9.91 44.30 -36.65
CA GLY A 669 -11.21 43.87 -36.17
C GLY A 669 -11.23 42.47 -35.57
N PHE A 670 -12.42 42.01 -35.18
CA PHE A 670 -12.62 40.73 -34.51
C PHE A 670 -12.35 39.51 -35.42
N THR A 671 -12.64 39.62 -36.70
CA THR A 671 -12.47 38.53 -37.68
C THR A 671 -11.00 38.10 -37.85
N ALA A 672 -10.05 38.98 -37.51
CA ALA A 672 -8.63 38.66 -37.54
C ALA A 672 -8.22 37.55 -36.55
N PHE A 673 -8.96 37.38 -35.44
CA PHE A 673 -8.70 36.33 -34.45
C PHE A 673 -9.16 34.94 -34.91
N TYR A 674 -10.04 34.86 -35.92
CA TYR A 674 -10.62 33.61 -36.40
C TYR A 674 -10.35 33.32 -37.88
N VAL A 675 -9.58 34.18 -38.57
CA VAL A 675 -9.26 34.01 -40.00
C VAL A 675 -8.64 32.63 -40.33
N SER A 676 -7.86 32.10 -39.39
CA SER A 676 -7.18 30.81 -39.54
C SER A 676 -8.03 29.62 -39.07
N TYR A 677 -9.15 29.83 -38.40
CA TYR A 677 -9.92 28.78 -37.75
C TYR A 677 -10.35 27.64 -38.70
N PRO A 678 -10.89 27.91 -39.91
CA PRO A 678 -11.19 26.83 -40.87
C PRO A 678 -9.93 26.06 -41.31
N THR A 679 -8.79 26.73 -41.42
CA THR A 679 -7.51 26.09 -41.75
C THR A 679 -6.97 25.27 -40.58
N THR A 680 -7.16 25.75 -39.35
CA THR A 680 -6.84 25.02 -38.13
C THR A 680 -7.61 23.70 -38.09
N LEU A 681 -8.93 23.71 -38.29
CA LEU A 681 -9.73 22.48 -38.31
C LEU A 681 -9.31 21.50 -39.42
N CYS A 682 -9.05 22.01 -40.63
CA CYS A 682 -8.55 21.19 -41.74
C CYS A 682 -7.17 20.57 -41.46
N MET A 683 -6.41 21.10 -40.49
CA MET A 683 -5.12 20.58 -40.06
C MET A 683 -5.26 19.63 -38.86
N THR A 684 -5.98 20.05 -37.82
CA THR A 684 -6.11 19.31 -36.55
C THR A 684 -6.78 17.96 -36.76
N VAL A 685 -7.88 17.89 -37.52
CA VAL A 685 -8.61 16.64 -37.73
C VAL A 685 -7.75 15.58 -38.44
N PRO A 686 -7.09 15.87 -39.58
CA PRO A 686 -6.15 14.92 -40.18
C PRO A 686 -4.92 14.61 -39.33
N PHE A 687 -4.40 15.60 -38.58
CA PHE A 687 -3.26 15.39 -37.69
C PHE A 687 -3.58 14.33 -36.64
N THR A 688 -4.71 14.48 -35.95
CA THR A 688 -5.18 13.55 -34.93
C THR A 688 -5.40 12.15 -35.53
N ALA A 689 -6.12 12.05 -36.64
CA ALA A 689 -6.38 10.76 -37.30
C ALA A 689 -5.08 10.03 -37.73
N LEU A 690 -4.13 10.77 -38.31
CA LEU A 690 -2.83 10.22 -38.72
C LEU A 690 -1.99 9.80 -37.52
N GLN A 691 -2.01 10.60 -36.44
CA GLN A 691 -1.27 10.28 -35.21
C GLN A 691 -1.81 9.00 -34.57
N PHE A 692 -3.12 8.83 -34.46
CA PHE A 692 -3.73 7.60 -33.93
C PHE A 692 -3.38 6.38 -34.79
N THR A 693 -3.57 6.47 -36.10
CA THR A 693 -3.31 5.36 -37.03
C THR A 693 -1.83 4.94 -37.02
N ALA A 694 -0.93 5.94 -37.02
CA ALA A 694 0.50 5.72 -36.95
C ALA A 694 0.91 5.15 -35.60
N TYR A 695 0.35 5.67 -34.51
CA TYR A 695 0.60 5.19 -33.17
C TYR A 695 0.25 3.71 -33.04
N GLU A 696 -0.94 3.33 -33.49
CA GLU A 696 -1.42 1.96 -33.41
C GLU A 696 -0.49 1.00 -34.17
N SER A 697 -0.12 1.38 -35.40
CA SER A 697 0.78 0.60 -36.24
C SER A 697 2.19 0.47 -35.65
N ILE A 698 2.74 1.58 -35.15
CA ILE A 698 4.08 1.64 -34.56
C ILE A 698 4.11 0.90 -33.22
N SER A 699 3.09 1.08 -32.38
CA SER A 699 2.97 0.42 -31.09
C SER A 699 2.84 -1.10 -31.25
N LYS A 700 2.01 -1.59 -32.19
CA LYS A 700 1.91 -3.03 -32.53
C LYS A 700 3.24 -3.61 -33.01
N SER A 701 4.03 -2.83 -33.76
CA SER A 701 5.33 -3.28 -34.27
C SER A 701 6.45 -3.27 -33.22
N ILE A 702 6.44 -2.31 -32.29
CA ILE A 702 7.46 -2.17 -31.23
C ILE A 702 7.13 -3.10 -30.05
N ASN A 703 5.85 -3.33 -29.78
CA ASN A 703 5.37 -4.18 -28.70
C ASN A 703 4.35 -5.22 -29.19
N PRO A 704 4.83 -6.28 -29.85
CA PRO A 704 3.97 -7.38 -30.31
C PRO A 704 3.36 -8.21 -29.16
N THR A 705 3.84 -8.02 -27.92
CA THR A 705 3.37 -8.79 -26.75
C THR A 705 2.15 -8.19 -26.06
N GLY A 706 1.74 -6.97 -26.42
CA GLY A 706 0.57 -6.28 -25.86
C GLY A 706 0.70 -5.84 -24.39
N ARG A 707 1.83 -6.07 -23.73
CA ARG A 707 2.06 -5.68 -22.32
C ARG A 707 2.38 -4.19 -22.20
N TYR A 708 1.75 -3.50 -21.27
CA TYR A 708 1.97 -2.06 -21.05
C TYR A 708 3.46 -1.73 -20.79
N ASP A 709 4.03 -0.82 -21.58
CA ASP A 709 5.41 -0.32 -21.43
C ASP A 709 5.45 1.20 -21.67
N PRO A 710 5.75 2.02 -20.63
CA PRO A 710 5.84 3.47 -20.74
C PRO A 710 6.83 3.94 -21.82
N TYR A 711 7.95 3.22 -22.04
CA TYR A 711 8.94 3.59 -23.04
C TYR A 711 8.42 3.33 -24.46
N THR A 712 7.75 2.21 -24.69
CA THR A 712 7.01 1.96 -25.93
C THR A 712 5.98 3.06 -26.19
N HIS A 713 5.21 3.48 -25.19
CA HIS A 713 4.22 4.54 -25.35
C HIS A 713 4.85 5.89 -25.69
N CYS A 714 5.96 6.26 -25.05
CA CYS A 714 6.68 7.50 -25.35
C CYS A 714 7.34 7.48 -26.73
N THR A 715 7.94 6.36 -27.12
CA THR A 715 8.63 6.20 -28.42
C THR A 715 7.65 6.06 -29.57
N ALA A 716 6.61 5.22 -29.44
CA ALA A 716 5.54 5.10 -30.43
C ALA A 716 4.73 6.41 -30.54
N GLY A 717 4.43 7.05 -29.41
CA GLY A 717 3.81 8.37 -29.33
C GLY A 717 4.61 9.45 -30.06
N GLY A 718 5.90 9.56 -29.76
CA GLY A 718 6.79 10.52 -30.39
C GLY A 718 6.98 10.28 -31.90
N LEU A 719 7.16 9.01 -32.32
CA LEU A 719 7.30 8.66 -33.74
C LEU A 719 6.01 8.91 -34.52
N ALA A 720 4.86 8.53 -33.96
CA ALA A 720 3.55 8.78 -34.57
C ALA A 720 3.23 10.27 -34.67
N GLY A 721 3.48 11.04 -33.60
CA GLY A 721 3.32 12.48 -33.60
C GLY A 721 4.26 13.17 -34.59
N GLY A 722 5.51 12.71 -34.71
CA GLY A 722 6.47 13.17 -35.71
C GLY A 722 6.00 12.92 -37.15
N LEU A 723 5.46 11.74 -37.44
CA LEU A 723 4.91 11.40 -38.75
C LEU A 723 3.69 12.27 -39.10
N ALA A 724 2.74 12.39 -38.18
CA ALA A 724 1.56 13.24 -38.34
C ALA A 724 1.93 14.73 -38.53
N ALA A 725 2.91 15.21 -37.75
CA ALA A 725 3.45 16.56 -37.90
C ALA A 725 4.07 16.79 -39.27
N GLY A 726 4.80 15.79 -39.79
CA GLY A 726 5.41 15.85 -41.12
C GLY A 726 4.37 15.96 -42.24
N LEU A 727 3.38 15.06 -42.23
CA LEU A 727 2.35 14.99 -43.28
C LEU A 727 1.41 16.20 -43.28
N THR A 728 1.15 16.79 -42.11
CA THR A 728 0.29 18.00 -42.01
C THR A 728 1.07 19.31 -42.11
N THR A 729 2.38 19.29 -42.41
CA THR A 729 3.22 20.51 -42.55
C THR A 729 2.71 21.50 -43.59
N PRO A 730 2.22 21.09 -44.77
CA PRO A 730 1.65 22.01 -45.73
C PRO A 730 0.51 22.88 -45.18
N LEU A 731 -0.38 22.30 -44.37
CA LEU A 731 -1.54 23.00 -43.80
C LEU A 731 -1.14 23.94 -42.66
N ASP A 732 -0.17 23.54 -41.86
CA ASP A 732 0.39 24.36 -40.77
C ASP A 732 1.15 25.58 -41.31
N VAL A 733 1.86 25.44 -42.43
CA VAL A 733 2.48 26.59 -43.11
C VAL A 733 1.43 27.59 -43.61
N ILE A 734 0.30 27.10 -44.14
CA ILE A 734 -0.82 27.95 -44.56
C ILE A 734 -1.48 28.63 -43.35
N LYS A 735 -1.69 27.90 -42.25
CA LYS A 735 -2.19 28.43 -40.97
C LYS A 735 -1.30 29.58 -40.49
N THR A 736 0.01 29.36 -40.42
CA THR A 736 0.98 30.37 -39.95
C THR A 736 0.98 31.63 -40.82
N LEU A 737 0.84 31.50 -42.15
CA LEU A 737 0.72 32.64 -43.06
C LEU A 737 -0.55 33.45 -42.75
N LEU A 738 -1.69 32.79 -42.59
CA LEU A 738 -2.96 33.46 -42.27
C LEU A 738 -2.92 34.16 -40.90
N GLN A 739 -2.29 33.54 -39.90
CA GLN A 739 -2.16 34.08 -38.55
C GLN A 739 -1.21 35.27 -38.47
N THR A 740 -0.22 35.35 -39.38
CA THR A 740 0.81 36.39 -39.40
C THR A 740 0.56 37.49 -40.44
N ARG A 741 -0.48 37.38 -41.28
CA ARG A 741 -0.80 38.30 -42.40
C ARG A 741 -0.83 39.79 -42.03
N GLY A 742 -1.32 40.14 -40.82
CA GLY A 742 -1.43 41.53 -40.38
C GLY A 742 -0.09 42.24 -40.14
N ASN A 743 1.01 41.47 -40.10
CA ASN A 743 2.38 41.97 -39.95
C ASN A 743 3.15 42.02 -41.28
N ALA A 744 2.54 41.59 -42.39
CA ALA A 744 3.16 41.68 -43.71
C ALA A 744 3.20 43.13 -44.20
N THR A 745 4.33 43.53 -44.78
CA THR A 745 4.51 44.85 -45.42
C THR A 745 3.78 44.94 -46.76
N GLU A 746 3.55 43.81 -47.41
CA GLU A 746 2.94 43.73 -48.73
C GLU A 746 1.40 43.63 -48.66
N PRO A 747 0.67 44.42 -49.48
CA PRO A 747 -0.79 44.40 -49.52
C PRO A 747 -1.40 43.04 -49.90
N GLU A 748 -0.75 42.28 -50.79
CA GLU A 748 -1.21 40.97 -51.25
C GLU A 748 -1.27 39.94 -50.10
N LEU A 749 -0.25 39.93 -49.24
CA LEU A 749 -0.19 39.07 -48.06
C LEU A 749 -1.18 39.54 -46.98
N ARG A 750 -1.30 40.86 -46.76
CA ARG A 750 -2.14 41.43 -45.70
C ARG A 750 -3.63 41.15 -45.90
N ASN A 751 -4.08 41.08 -47.15
CA ASN A 751 -5.48 40.90 -47.50
C ASN A 751 -5.90 39.44 -47.75
N VAL A 752 -4.98 38.48 -47.60
CA VAL A 752 -5.29 37.06 -47.89
C VAL A 752 -6.33 36.53 -46.89
N SER A 753 -7.43 35.93 -47.36
CA SER A 753 -8.59 35.61 -46.50
C SER A 753 -9.03 34.15 -46.50
N GLY A 754 -8.18 33.21 -46.94
CA GLY A 754 -8.52 31.79 -46.84
C GLY A 754 -7.41 30.83 -47.25
N LEU A 755 -7.64 29.54 -46.97
CA LEU A 755 -6.71 28.42 -47.20
C LEU A 755 -6.18 28.40 -48.64
N TRP A 756 -7.07 28.40 -49.63
CA TRP A 756 -6.71 28.25 -51.04
C TRP A 756 -5.94 29.43 -51.60
N GLN A 757 -6.31 30.65 -51.20
CA GLN A 757 -5.56 31.85 -51.59
C GLN A 757 -4.16 31.87 -50.99
N ALA A 758 -4.02 31.53 -49.71
CA ALA A 758 -2.72 31.44 -49.05
C ALA A 758 -1.85 30.32 -49.66
N ALA A 759 -2.42 29.16 -49.99
CA ALA A 759 -1.73 28.08 -50.69
C ALA A 759 -1.25 28.51 -52.10
N ALA A 760 -2.09 29.24 -52.84
CA ALA A 760 -1.72 29.76 -54.16
C ALA A 760 -0.55 30.76 -54.09
N ILE A 761 -0.51 31.62 -53.06
CA ILE A 761 0.60 32.56 -52.83
C ILE A 761 1.90 31.81 -52.52
N ILE A 762 1.86 30.80 -51.63
CA ILE A 762 3.04 29.99 -51.28
C ILE A 762 3.58 29.28 -52.52
N LYS A 763 2.71 28.62 -53.29
CA LYS A 763 3.09 27.92 -54.52
C LYS A 763 3.70 28.86 -55.57
N ARG A 764 3.16 30.08 -55.72
CA ARG A 764 3.65 31.07 -56.69
C ARG A 764 5.03 31.63 -56.31
N ARG A 765 5.28 31.88 -55.02
CA ARG A 765 6.50 32.54 -54.54
C ARG A 765 7.66 31.59 -54.25
N GLU A 766 7.38 30.47 -53.58
CA GLU A 766 8.40 29.56 -53.05
C GLU A 766 8.32 28.15 -53.68
N GLY A 767 7.37 27.92 -54.59
CA GLY A 767 7.12 26.62 -55.20
C GLY A 767 6.64 25.58 -54.18
N TYR A 768 6.73 24.29 -54.54
CA TYR A 768 6.30 23.19 -53.66
C TYR A 768 7.17 23.04 -52.39
N ARG A 769 8.41 23.54 -52.41
CA ARG A 769 9.30 23.51 -51.24
C ARG A 769 8.83 24.44 -50.12
N GLY A 770 8.12 25.52 -50.46
CA GLY A 770 7.56 26.46 -49.47
C GLY A 770 6.58 25.81 -48.48
N PHE A 771 5.86 24.77 -48.90
CA PHE A 771 4.91 24.05 -48.02
C PHE A 771 5.56 23.20 -46.92
N PHE A 772 6.87 22.93 -47.00
CA PHE A 772 7.60 22.10 -46.05
C PHE A 772 8.62 22.88 -45.21
N ARG A 773 8.55 24.21 -45.23
CA ARG A 773 9.39 25.05 -44.38
C ARG A 773 9.05 24.84 -42.90
N GLY A 774 10.07 24.83 -42.06
CA GLY A 774 9.89 24.54 -40.63
C GLY A 774 9.52 23.08 -40.31
N LEU A 775 9.59 22.15 -41.28
CA LEU A 775 9.33 20.72 -41.05
C LEU A 775 10.19 20.13 -39.93
N LYS A 776 11.51 20.37 -39.96
CA LYS A 776 12.45 19.87 -38.95
C LYS A 776 12.12 20.34 -37.53
N PRO A 777 11.99 21.66 -37.25
CA PRO A 777 11.61 22.11 -35.92
C PRO A 777 10.22 21.61 -35.53
N ARG A 778 9.27 21.43 -36.47
CA ARG A 778 7.95 20.88 -36.15
C ARG A 778 7.99 19.42 -35.69
N ILE A 779 8.74 18.55 -36.36
CA ILE A 779 8.90 17.15 -35.93
C ILE A 779 9.59 17.10 -34.55
N ILE A 780 10.62 17.92 -34.37
CA ILE A 780 11.38 17.99 -33.12
C ILE A 780 10.57 18.63 -31.98
N THR A 781 9.59 19.49 -32.26
CA THR A 781 8.65 19.95 -31.22
C THR A 781 7.72 18.84 -30.76
N THR A 782 7.20 18.03 -31.68
CA THR A 782 6.14 17.06 -31.37
C THR A 782 6.68 15.81 -30.66
N MET A 783 7.89 15.36 -31.01
CA MET A 783 8.48 14.15 -30.43
C MET A 783 8.69 14.20 -28.89
N PRO A 784 9.31 15.25 -28.31
CA PRO A 784 9.47 15.37 -26.86
C PRO A 784 8.19 15.86 -26.15
N SER A 785 7.32 16.59 -26.86
CA SER A 785 6.03 17.08 -26.34
C SER A 785 5.22 15.97 -25.68
N THR A 786 5.08 14.83 -26.36
CA THR A 786 4.30 13.69 -25.86
C THR A 786 4.87 13.12 -24.55
N ALA A 787 6.20 13.00 -24.45
CA ALA A 787 6.85 12.52 -23.24
C ALA A 787 6.74 13.50 -22.06
N ILE A 788 6.86 14.81 -22.33
CA ILE A 788 6.75 15.88 -21.33
C ILE A 788 5.33 15.98 -20.83
N CYS A 789 4.35 15.96 -21.73
CA CYS A 789 2.93 16.02 -21.42
C CYS A 789 2.52 14.82 -20.55
N TRP A 790 2.92 13.61 -20.93
CA TRP A 790 2.65 12.41 -20.13
C TRP A 790 3.30 12.45 -18.74
N SER A 791 4.60 12.77 -18.66
CA SER A 791 5.31 12.87 -17.37
C SER A 791 4.71 13.94 -16.45
N ALA A 792 4.33 15.09 -17.00
CA ALA A 792 3.70 16.17 -16.24
C ALA A 792 2.29 15.80 -15.77
N TYR A 793 1.54 15.06 -16.58
CA TYR A 793 0.21 14.55 -16.24
C TYR A 793 0.27 13.53 -15.10
N GLU A 794 1.20 12.56 -15.16
CA GLU A 794 1.43 11.58 -14.09
C GLU A 794 1.89 12.26 -12.78
N MET A 795 2.81 13.23 -12.87
CA MET A 795 3.25 13.98 -11.70
C MET A 795 2.12 14.80 -11.05
N ALA A 796 1.26 15.43 -11.86
CA ALA A 796 0.10 16.17 -11.35
C ALA A 796 -0.90 15.24 -10.69
N LYS A 797 -1.17 14.07 -11.28
CA LYS A 797 -2.01 13.03 -10.67
C LYS A 797 -1.43 12.55 -9.35
N ALA A 798 -0.15 12.20 -9.30
CA ALA A 798 0.52 11.78 -8.07
C ALA A 798 0.44 12.85 -6.96
N PHE A 799 0.59 14.12 -7.30
CA PHE A 799 0.45 15.23 -6.36
C PHE A 799 -0.98 15.36 -5.79
N PHE A 800 -2.01 15.24 -6.62
CA PHE A 800 -3.40 15.30 -6.17
C PHE A 800 -3.81 14.06 -5.36
N ILE A 801 -3.26 12.89 -5.69
CA ILE A 801 -3.43 11.65 -4.91
C ILE A 801 -2.83 11.83 -3.52
N ALA A 802 -1.55 12.24 -3.43
CA ALA A 802 -0.87 12.48 -2.17
C ALA A 802 -1.54 13.56 -1.30
N ARG A 803 -2.16 14.58 -1.92
CA ARG A 803 -2.91 15.61 -1.18
C ARG A 803 -4.24 15.11 -0.64
N ASN A 804 -4.95 14.27 -1.39
CA ASN A 804 -6.19 13.65 -0.92
C ASN A 804 -5.93 12.63 0.20
N GLU A 805 -4.75 12.00 0.22
CA GLU A 805 -4.29 11.12 1.30
C GLU A 805 -3.90 11.86 2.59
N VAL A 806 -3.48 13.13 2.50
CA VAL A 806 -3.16 13.98 3.68
C VAL A 806 -4.41 14.64 4.29
N GLN A 807 -5.52 14.68 3.55
CA GLN A 807 -6.81 15.20 4.03
C GLN A 807 -7.79 14.10 4.47
N ARG A 808 -7.43 12.83 4.28
CA ARG A 808 -8.09 11.66 4.87
C ARG A 808 -7.30 11.22 6.09
#